data_AF-A0A8T5HNH1-F1
#
_entry.id   AF-A0A8T5HNH1-F1
#
_cell.length_a   1.000
_cell.length_b   1.000
_cell.length_c   1.000
_cell.angle_alpha   90.00
_cell.angle_beta   90.00
_cell.angle_gamma   90.00
#
_symmetry.space_group_name_H-M   'P 1'
#
loop_
_entity.id
_entity.type
_entity.pdbx_description
1 polymer ?
#
loop_
_entity_poly.entity_id
_entity_poly.type
_entity_poly.pdbx_seq_one_letter_code
_entity_poly.pdbx_strand_id
1 'polypeptide(L)'
;MDIMEFSDKNCKNFAKIKFYLETIECCPSRTLDAEQIKNYFIENKCEQVLNPEIADVIIINTCANLEQDENLYLKKIEKYKKIIYKKPDKKIIVTGCLKGVRSDICIDNENLYYLGPSEIEKIDSLFPEFKKFNTICYSGECINIFDKYGFVNFKKPQENKDKWFVETSSGCDKQIHCSYCTIWKGIGAFKSKPLKQCIEEIKIGIKKGHKTIHLVDYGAYGIDIGSSFPELLNLICEIEEIENIVLQGVNVYWLIKYITELEAIVKTGKIKTIRCAHQSGSDRILELMNRRYSAEDSTTVVKRLKQSYPALNVITQIIVGFPTETEEDFKETLNLIKEAKIDYVDGPFLFSPRKGTHAYEYEKKGKISDSVKTDRKKRIGNLIKKIRNVNAYGKSDNVEIVDIEKIEKEDIENGLTIFIESKCNCKCSFCMLKNVMPELKTLSLQEFKKTVDDKLTALQGKKYKRIILSGAEISLNSQLNEMAEYCRKKGFEKIQIQTNGIKLKDKEYCLDLINAGVNEFLITLLADSSAVHDQLTNILGSFEKTIKGIRNLASENVTIAINIVITKQNYKLLEKIVKLAVSIGGIDQIHFWNYWPMSKDDKEDHLVSVVNQKKYLIDSINLCDNQGILPIVRYYPACLISEKTQNISNCLAETLIDKTYWNEFKENEFNCIYSENCEYYLQKKCKGFPLAYIKKFGWEEKIIKPLKIEDGREHQTQKVQDEETRQKIKYLMHKKKFQIKDDPVLKKFELLMSKSKKYHLECSCKFSEGKIYPVRFNIWYKDQNQKVLNLNNALRFIKKIFELENVKINYSILKQIMDEKFDIEKVHQIIVGIDLRSNRAKSRLKIWFIIKNQSKKIKQVLKISKIDIDQNKIFYENMKTELLFGIDFSFDGTTKLKIYPFIKNEDLLNKNVMKTLENEFSGKIMKLIQNSDGFHVSYNNKNKDIQRILHLTTYKYDYFIDIMNNKKIEKMKEIILQGKKLGSMIISFPEDEINQGINNFNIYY
;
A
#
# COMPACT_ATOMS: atom_id res chain seq x y z
N MET A 1 -19.71 44.60 -33.82
CA MET A 1 -19.97 43.89 -32.54
C MET A 1 -21.47 43.65 -32.50
N ASP A 2 -21.92 42.58 -33.15
CA ASP A 2 -23.32 42.17 -33.13
C ASP A 2 -23.40 40.86 -32.35
N ILE A 3 -24.08 40.92 -31.21
CA ILE A 3 -24.50 39.76 -30.44
C ILE A 3 -25.76 39.24 -31.13
N MET A 4 -25.62 38.18 -31.93
CA MET A 4 -26.78 37.44 -32.43
C MET A 4 -27.28 36.51 -31.33
N GLU A 5 -28.45 36.85 -30.78
CA GLU A 5 -29.36 35.91 -30.15
C GLU A 5 -29.68 34.77 -31.13
N PHE A 6 -29.59 33.52 -30.67
CA PHE A 6 -30.33 32.42 -31.26
C PHE A 6 -31.39 31.94 -30.27
N SER A 7 -32.63 32.13 -30.68
CA SER A 7 -33.87 31.82 -30.00
C SER A 7 -34.08 30.31 -29.79
N ASP A 8 -34.46 29.93 -28.57
CA ASP A 8 -35.05 28.64 -28.21
C ASP A 8 -36.40 28.44 -28.91
N LYS A 9 -36.40 27.84 -30.11
CA LYS A 9 -37.61 27.28 -30.71
C LYS A 9 -37.27 26.01 -31.48
N ASN A 10 -37.25 24.88 -30.75
CA ASN A 10 -37.60 23.51 -31.17
C ASN A 10 -36.94 22.39 -30.33
N CYS A 11 -36.68 22.58 -29.04
CA CYS A 11 -36.48 21.44 -28.15
C CYS A 11 -37.82 21.08 -27.48
N LYS A 12 -38.51 20.08 -28.05
CA LYS A 12 -39.43 19.24 -27.26
C LYS A 12 -38.73 18.89 -25.94
N ASN A 13 -39.42 19.01 -24.82
CA ASN A 13 -38.94 18.65 -23.47
C ASN A 13 -38.43 17.20 -23.45
N PHE A 14 -37.17 16.98 -23.80
CA PHE A 14 -36.46 15.76 -23.44
C PHE A 14 -36.04 15.94 -21.99
N ALA A 15 -36.66 15.17 -21.09
CA ALA A 15 -36.11 14.99 -19.75
C ALA A 15 -34.62 14.64 -19.91
N LYS A 16 -33.75 15.41 -19.26
CA LYS A 16 -32.28 15.27 -19.40
C LYS A 16 -31.88 13.86 -18.97
N ILE A 17 -31.49 13.01 -19.91
CA ILE A 17 -31.16 11.60 -19.66
C ILE A 17 -30.03 11.52 -18.63
N LYS A 18 -30.26 10.76 -17.56
CA LYS A 18 -29.27 10.52 -16.50
C LYS A 18 -28.51 9.23 -16.76
N PHE A 19 -27.18 9.28 -16.77
CA PHE A 19 -26.35 8.10 -16.98
C PHE A 19 -25.40 7.83 -15.83
N TYR A 20 -25.18 6.55 -15.53
CA TYR A 20 -24.17 6.09 -14.58
C TYR A 20 -23.11 5.31 -15.33
N LEU A 21 -21.83 5.64 -15.16
CA LEU A 21 -20.72 4.92 -15.78
C LEU A 21 -19.90 4.20 -14.71
N GLU A 22 -19.92 2.88 -14.76
CA GLU A 22 -19.07 2.00 -13.96
C GLU A 22 -17.85 1.58 -14.79
N THR A 23 -16.67 1.90 -14.31
CA THR A 23 -15.40 1.34 -14.82
C THR A 23 -14.59 0.86 -13.63
N ILE A 24 -14.25 -0.43 -13.61
CA ILE A 24 -13.30 -1.02 -12.64
C ILE A 24 -11.90 -0.92 -13.26
N GLU A 25 -10.85 -1.11 -12.46
CA GLU A 25 -9.45 -1.22 -12.92
C GLU A 25 -9.38 -1.86 -14.32
N CYS A 26 -8.97 -1.07 -15.31
CA CYS A 26 -9.09 -1.39 -16.73
C CYS A 26 -7.75 -1.21 -17.45
N CYS A 27 -7.56 -1.89 -18.57
CA CYS A 27 -6.41 -1.61 -19.44
C CYS A 27 -6.49 -0.19 -20.04
N PRO A 28 -5.38 0.33 -20.58
CA PRO A 28 -5.34 1.68 -21.15
C PRO A 28 -6.42 1.93 -22.21
N SER A 29 -6.61 1.01 -23.15
CA SER A 29 -7.61 1.12 -24.21
C SER A 29 -9.02 1.20 -23.61
N ARG A 30 -9.38 0.32 -22.66
CA ARG A 30 -10.70 0.40 -21.99
C ARG A 30 -10.90 1.69 -21.17
N THR A 31 -9.83 2.29 -20.68
CA THR A 31 -9.91 3.60 -20.01
C THR A 31 -10.27 4.70 -20.99
N LEU A 32 -9.65 4.69 -22.18
CA LEU A 32 -9.95 5.65 -23.24
C LEU A 32 -11.40 5.48 -23.71
N ASP A 33 -11.87 4.25 -23.89
CA ASP A 33 -13.29 3.99 -24.17
C ASP A 33 -14.21 4.57 -23.08
N ALA A 34 -13.87 4.42 -21.79
CA ALA A 34 -14.68 4.96 -20.71
C ALA A 34 -14.79 6.49 -20.79
N GLU A 35 -13.67 7.18 -21.04
CA GLU A 35 -13.67 8.63 -21.21
C GLU A 35 -14.40 9.05 -22.49
N GLN A 36 -14.26 8.32 -23.59
CA GLN A 36 -15.01 8.61 -24.82
C GLN A 36 -16.52 8.43 -24.61
N ILE A 37 -16.94 7.35 -23.96
CA ILE A 37 -18.35 7.10 -23.61
C ILE A 37 -18.87 8.22 -22.71
N LYS A 38 -18.11 8.61 -21.70
CA LYS A 38 -18.49 9.72 -20.82
C LYS A 38 -18.64 11.02 -21.62
N ASN A 39 -17.69 11.34 -22.50
CA ASN A 39 -17.75 12.53 -23.35
C ASN A 39 -18.95 12.48 -24.30
N TYR A 40 -19.27 11.32 -24.86
CA TYR A 40 -20.44 11.13 -25.72
C TYR A 40 -21.74 11.52 -25.01
N PHE A 41 -21.95 11.07 -23.77
CA PHE A 41 -23.13 11.46 -23.00
C PHE A 41 -23.08 12.95 -22.58
N ILE A 42 -21.92 13.48 -22.18
CA ILE A 42 -21.77 14.88 -21.76
C ILE A 42 -22.02 15.87 -22.91
N GLU A 43 -21.44 15.63 -24.09
CA GLU A 43 -21.62 16.48 -25.27
C GLU A 43 -23.05 16.46 -25.80
N ASN A 44 -23.77 15.36 -25.58
CA ASN A 44 -25.20 15.22 -25.85
C ASN A 44 -26.10 15.74 -24.72
N LYS A 45 -25.53 16.57 -23.83
CA LYS A 45 -26.25 17.25 -22.73
C LYS A 45 -26.89 16.28 -21.71
N CYS A 46 -26.43 15.04 -21.59
CA CYS A 46 -26.85 14.13 -20.52
C CYS A 46 -26.20 14.48 -19.18
N GLU A 47 -26.78 13.99 -18.08
CA GLU A 47 -26.28 14.23 -16.72
C GLU A 47 -25.65 12.95 -16.16
N GLN A 48 -24.37 13.02 -15.77
CA GLN A 48 -23.72 11.90 -15.08
C GLN A 48 -24.18 11.86 -13.61
N VAL A 49 -24.68 10.72 -13.16
CA VAL A 49 -25.07 10.49 -11.76
C VAL A 49 -24.13 9.49 -11.08
N LEU A 50 -24.06 9.56 -9.74
CA LEU A 50 -23.18 8.70 -8.93
C LEU A 50 -23.89 7.45 -8.40
N ASN A 51 -25.21 7.35 -8.57
CA ASN A 51 -26.00 6.19 -8.15
C ASN A 51 -26.75 5.55 -9.31
N PRO A 52 -26.52 4.24 -9.57
CA PRO A 52 -27.19 3.52 -10.65
C PRO A 52 -28.72 3.42 -10.46
N GLU A 53 -29.26 3.56 -9.24
CA GLU A 53 -30.70 3.49 -8.99
C GLU A 53 -31.48 4.70 -9.52
N ILE A 54 -30.82 5.84 -9.74
CA ILE A 54 -31.43 7.06 -10.30
C ILE A 54 -31.05 7.32 -11.77
N ALA A 55 -30.14 6.51 -12.33
CA ALA A 55 -29.76 6.60 -13.74
C ALA A 55 -30.84 6.00 -14.64
N ASP A 56 -31.14 6.66 -15.75
CA ASP A 56 -31.97 6.13 -16.84
C ASP A 56 -31.18 5.14 -17.69
N VAL A 57 -29.86 5.34 -17.77
CA VAL A 57 -28.90 4.48 -18.48
C VAL A 57 -27.75 4.09 -17.55
N ILE A 58 -27.54 2.80 -17.33
CA ILE A 58 -26.40 2.27 -16.57
C ILE A 58 -25.40 1.69 -17.56
N ILE A 59 -24.18 2.20 -17.55
CA ILE A 59 -23.11 1.76 -18.45
C ILE A 59 -22.06 1.05 -17.61
N ILE A 60 -21.71 -0.18 -18.00
CA ILE A 60 -20.69 -0.99 -17.34
C ILE A 60 -19.60 -1.26 -18.36
N ASN A 61 -18.48 -0.53 -18.25
CA ASN A 61 -17.34 -0.73 -19.13
C ASN A 61 -16.41 -1.80 -18.55
N THR A 62 -16.24 -2.87 -19.31
CA THR A 62 -15.62 -4.12 -18.85
C THR A 62 -14.24 -4.36 -19.48
N CYS A 63 -13.30 -4.83 -18.67
CA CYS A 63 -12.06 -5.44 -19.12
C CYS A 63 -12.11 -6.94 -18.87
N ALA A 64 -11.62 -7.72 -19.82
CA ALA A 64 -11.54 -9.18 -19.72
C ALA A 64 -10.07 -9.65 -19.87
N ASN A 65 -9.13 -8.88 -19.33
CA ASN A 65 -7.72 -9.26 -19.31
C ASN A 65 -7.45 -10.37 -18.28
N LEU A 66 -8.07 -10.30 -17.09
CA LEU A 66 -7.94 -11.30 -16.03
C LEU A 66 -9.28 -11.96 -15.71
N GLU A 67 -9.27 -13.25 -15.38
CA GLU A 67 -10.49 -14.02 -15.06
C GLU A 67 -11.21 -13.49 -13.81
N GLN A 68 -10.45 -13.00 -12.84
CA GLN A 68 -11.00 -12.38 -11.63
C GLN A 68 -11.85 -11.15 -11.94
N ASP A 69 -11.44 -10.35 -12.95
CA ASP A 69 -12.15 -9.13 -13.35
C ASP A 69 -13.46 -9.50 -14.03
N GLU A 70 -13.45 -10.51 -14.90
CA GLU A 70 -14.66 -11.04 -15.53
C GLU A 70 -15.70 -11.46 -14.49
N ASN A 71 -15.30 -12.25 -13.50
CA ASN A 71 -16.20 -12.72 -12.45
C ASN A 71 -16.75 -11.57 -11.59
N LEU A 72 -15.94 -10.52 -11.37
CA LEU A 72 -16.38 -9.32 -10.67
C LEU A 72 -17.42 -8.54 -11.49
N TYR A 73 -17.19 -8.38 -12.80
CA TYR A 73 -18.13 -7.72 -13.70
C TYR A 73 -19.45 -8.49 -13.80
N LEU A 74 -19.43 -9.82 -13.90
CA LEU A 74 -20.63 -10.65 -13.89
C LEU A 74 -21.46 -10.43 -12.62
N LYS A 75 -20.83 -10.42 -11.43
CA LYS A 75 -21.53 -10.11 -10.17
C LYS A 75 -22.17 -8.73 -10.18
N LYS A 76 -21.54 -7.72 -10.79
CA LYS A 76 -22.11 -6.37 -10.92
C LYS A 76 -23.27 -6.32 -11.91
N ILE A 77 -23.14 -6.98 -13.05
CA ILE A 77 -24.22 -7.10 -14.03
C ILE A 77 -25.45 -7.72 -13.36
N GLU A 78 -25.29 -8.83 -12.65
CA GLU A 78 -26.39 -9.47 -11.90
C GLU A 78 -26.99 -8.56 -10.81
N LYS A 79 -26.15 -7.77 -10.13
CA LYS A 79 -26.63 -6.76 -9.18
C LYS A 79 -27.49 -5.70 -9.88
N TYR A 80 -27.10 -5.22 -11.05
CA TYR A 80 -27.82 -4.17 -11.76
C TYR A 80 -29.03 -4.67 -12.54
N LYS A 81 -29.04 -5.93 -13.01
CA LYS A 81 -30.24 -6.57 -13.58
C LYS A 81 -31.45 -6.48 -12.63
N LYS A 82 -31.23 -6.65 -11.32
CA LYS A 82 -32.26 -6.47 -10.27
C LYS A 82 -32.91 -5.07 -10.26
N ILE A 83 -32.24 -4.06 -10.84
CA ILE A 83 -32.77 -2.70 -10.96
C ILE A 83 -33.71 -2.60 -12.17
N ILE A 84 -33.37 -3.21 -13.32
CA ILE A 84 -34.27 -3.27 -14.49
C ILE A 84 -35.58 -3.98 -14.13
N TYR A 85 -35.53 -5.11 -13.42
CA TYR A 85 -36.75 -5.83 -13.02
C TYR A 85 -37.72 -4.99 -12.16
N LYS A 86 -37.22 -3.94 -11.50
CA LYS A 86 -38.04 -3.02 -10.69
C LYS A 86 -38.48 -1.77 -11.46
N LYS A 87 -37.86 -1.47 -12.60
CA LYS A 87 -38.08 -0.28 -13.44
C LYS A 87 -37.80 -0.62 -14.91
N PRO A 88 -38.80 -1.11 -15.65
CA PRO A 88 -38.59 -1.65 -17.00
C PRO A 88 -38.09 -0.61 -18.02
N ASP A 89 -38.30 0.69 -17.82
CA ASP A 89 -37.86 1.73 -18.78
C ASP A 89 -36.35 2.01 -18.79
N LYS A 90 -35.57 1.38 -17.90
CA LYS A 90 -34.13 1.62 -17.74
C LYS A 90 -33.29 0.72 -18.62
N LYS A 91 -32.27 1.30 -19.26
CA LYS A 91 -31.31 0.56 -20.10
C LYS A 91 -30.03 0.25 -19.32
N ILE A 92 -29.56 -1.00 -19.38
CA ILE A 92 -28.18 -1.36 -18.99
C ILE A 92 -27.38 -1.62 -20.26
N ILE A 93 -26.25 -0.93 -20.41
CA ILE A 93 -25.31 -1.10 -21.52
C ILE A 93 -24.01 -1.66 -20.93
N VAL A 94 -23.78 -2.95 -21.14
CA VAL A 94 -22.50 -3.58 -20.85
C VAL A 94 -21.61 -3.41 -22.07
N THR A 95 -20.50 -2.71 -21.89
CA THR A 95 -19.53 -2.46 -22.95
C THR A 95 -18.16 -3.01 -22.59
N GLY A 96 -17.23 -3.07 -23.54
CA GLY A 96 -15.89 -3.60 -23.35
C GLY A 96 -15.78 -5.11 -23.64
N CYS A 97 -14.66 -5.70 -23.22
CA CYS A 97 -14.21 -6.99 -23.74
C CYS A 97 -15.02 -8.20 -23.26
N LEU A 98 -15.84 -8.06 -22.20
CA LEU A 98 -16.50 -9.20 -21.57
C LEU A 98 -17.44 -9.95 -22.53
N LYS A 99 -18.18 -9.22 -23.39
CA LYS A 99 -19.11 -9.80 -24.38
C LYS A 99 -18.43 -10.82 -25.28
N GLY A 100 -17.24 -10.50 -25.77
CA GLY A 100 -16.53 -11.35 -26.71
C GLY A 100 -15.78 -12.50 -26.06
N VAL A 101 -15.42 -12.39 -24.77
CA VAL A 101 -14.63 -13.41 -24.06
C VAL A 101 -15.50 -14.48 -23.39
N ARG A 102 -16.68 -14.12 -22.88
CA ARG A 102 -17.57 -15.03 -22.13
C ARG A 102 -18.80 -15.40 -22.96
N SER A 103 -18.88 -16.68 -23.35
CA SER A 103 -19.98 -17.24 -24.14
C SER A 103 -21.22 -17.60 -23.31
N ASP A 104 -21.11 -17.61 -21.99
CA ASP A 104 -22.18 -17.90 -21.03
C ASP A 104 -22.99 -16.66 -20.64
N ILE A 105 -22.75 -15.52 -21.31
CA ILE A 105 -23.54 -14.31 -21.13
C ILE A 105 -24.92 -14.53 -21.77
N CYS A 106 -25.96 -14.62 -20.95
CA CYS A 106 -27.34 -14.71 -21.39
C CYS A 106 -27.97 -13.32 -21.49
N ILE A 107 -28.56 -13.00 -22.66
CA ILE A 107 -29.46 -11.85 -22.83
C ILE A 107 -30.86 -12.32 -22.46
N ASP A 108 -31.26 -12.04 -21.23
CA ASP A 108 -32.54 -12.45 -20.66
C ASP A 108 -33.53 -11.27 -20.50
N ASN A 109 -33.18 -10.09 -21.03
CA ASN A 109 -33.99 -8.87 -20.91
C ASN A 109 -33.79 -7.93 -22.11
N GLU A 110 -34.89 -7.36 -22.62
CA GLU A 110 -34.90 -6.45 -23.79
C GLU A 110 -34.19 -5.10 -23.55
N ASN A 111 -33.99 -4.72 -22.28
CA ASN A 111 -33.32 -3.48 -21.89
C ASN A 111 -31.85 -3.69 -21.44
N LEU A 112 -31.30 -4.89 -21.64
CA LEU A 112 -29.91 -5.22 -21.38
C LEU A 112 -29.14 -5.40 -22.69
N TYR A 113 -28.26 -4.44 -22.98
CA TYR A 113 -27.48 -4.40 -24.21
C TYR A 113 -26.02 -4.76 -23.93
N TYR A 114 -25.47 -5.64 -24.75
CA TYR A 114 -24.03 -5.91 -24.76
C TYR A 114 -23.43 -5.35 -26.04
N LEU A 115 -22.51 -4.39 -25.89
CA LEU A 115 -21.78 -3.77 -26.99
C LEU A 115 -20.29 -4.11 -26.86
N GLY A 116 -19.78 -4.96 -27.75
CA GLY A 116 -18.34 -5.18 -27.81
C GLY A 116 -17.59 -3.89 -28.18
N PRO A 117 -16.26 -3.83 -27.98
CA PRO A 117 -15.46 -2.66 -28.32
C PRO A 117 -15.62 -2.21 -29.78
N SER A 118 -15.61 -3.15 -30.73
CA SER A 118 -15.83 -2.88 -32.17
C SER A 118 -17.28 -2.53 -32.53
N GLU A 119 -18.21 -2.69 -31.59
CA GLU A 119 -19.64 -2.44 -31.77
C GLU A 119 -20.12 -1.21 -31.01
N ILE A 120 -19.22 -0.47 -30.36
CA ILE A 120 -19.61 0.63 -29.47
C ILE A 120 -20.40 1.71 -30.20
N GLU A 121 -20.13 1.93 -31.49
CA GLU A 121 -20.89 2.86 -32.35
C GLU A 121 -22.39 2.49 -32.46
N LYS A 122 -22.76 1.23 -32.22
CA LYS A 122 -24.18 0.82 -32.15
C LYS A 122 -24.91 1.46 -30.96
N ILE A 123 -24.21 2.11 -30.04
CA ILE A 123 -24.84 2.95 -29.01
C ILE A 123 -25.69 4.07 -29.64
N ASP A 124 -25.35 4.53 -30.85
CA ASP A 124 -26.13 5.53 -31.59
C ASP A 124 -27.53 5.01 -31.97
N SER A 125 -27.73 3.70 -32.15
CA SER A 125 -29.07 3.16 -32.41
C SER A 125 -29.95 3.15 -31.17
N LEU A 126 -29.34 3.15 -29.98
CA LEU A 126 -30.05 3.27 -28.70
C LEU A 126 -30.45 4.72 -28.42
N PHE A 127 -29.75 5.69 -29.02
CA PHE A 127 -29.98 7.13 -28.88
C PHE A 127 -29.91 7.86 -30.24
N PRO A 128 -30.90 7.69 -31.14
CA PRO A 128 -30.85 8.22 -32.51
C PRO A 128 -30.72 9.75 -32.61
N GLU A 129 -31.20 10.46 -31.58
CA GLU A 129 -31.21 11.92 -31.46
C GLU A 129 -29.85 12.51 -31.03
N PHE A 130 -28.88 11.68 -30.65
CA PHE A 130 -27.56 12.13 -30.20
C PHE A 130 -26.63 12.43 -31.37
N LYS A 131 -25.69 13.37 -31.17
CA LYS A 131 -24.47 13.46 -31.97
C LYS A 131 -23.81 12.09 -32.02
N LYS A 132 -23.39 11.69 -33.22
CA LYS A 132 -22.81 10.38 -33.48
C LYS A 132 -21.56 10.10 -32.64
N PHE A 133 -21.46 8.89 -32.09
CA PHE A 133 -20.37 8.47 -31.22
C PHE A 133 -18.98 8.68 -31.84
N ASN A 134 -18.85 8.43 -33.14
CA ASN A 134 -17.59 8.58 -33.88
C ASN A 134 -17.09 10.04 -34.03
N THR A 135 -17.92 11.04 -33.71
CA THR A 135 -17.52 12.45 -33.68
C THR A 135 -16.91 12.89 -32.35
N ILE A 136 -16.95 12.03 -31.34
CA ILE A 136 -16.47 12.30 -29.99
C ILE A 136 -15.00 11.93 -29.86
N CYS A 137 -14.22 12.81 -29.23
CA CYS A 137 -12.78 12.66 -29.06
C CYS A 137 -12.42 11.35 -28.35
N TYR A 138 -11.56 10.55 -28.99
CA TYR A 138 -11.08 9.25 -28.51
C TYR A 138 -9.87 9.38 -27.55
N SER A 139 -9.29 10.57 -27.40
CA SER A 139 -8.07 10.84 -26.63
C SER A 139 -8.32 11.64 -25.36
N GLY A 140 -7.50 11.46 -24.31
CA GLY A 140 -7.69 12.17 -23.05
C GLY A 140 -6.53 12.08 -22.05
N GLU A 141 -6.65 12.86 -20.97
CA GLU A 141 -5.74 12.84 -19.82
C GLU A 141 -6.04 11.62 -18.93
N CYS A 142 -5.24 10.56 -19.04
CA CYS A 142 -5.37 9.41 -18.15
C CYS A 142 -4.58 9.63 -16.85
N ILE A 143 -5.18 10.32 -15.88
CA ILE A 143 -4.49 10.73 -14.64
C ILE A 143 -4.27 9.57 -13.64
N ASN A 144 -4.93 8.41 -13.76
CA ASN A 144 -4.99 7.47 -12.62
C ASN A 144 -4.77 5.96 -12.87
N ILE A 145 -4.44 5.52 -14.08
CA ILE A 145 -4.43 4.06 -14.37
C ILE A 145 -3.03 3.48 -14.58
N PHE A 146 -2.07 4.25 -15.09
CA PHE A 146 -0.71 3.75 -15.27
C PHE A 146 0.10 3.64 -13.97
N ASP A 147 -0.18 4.48 -12.98
CA ASP A 147 0.49 4.43 -11.67
C ASP A 147 0.11 3.17 -10.85
N LYS A 148 -0.97 2.46 -11.23
CA LYS A 148 -1.53 1.35 -10.44
C LYS A 148 -1.16 -0.05 -10.94
N TYR A 149 -0.88 -0.25 -12.22
CA TYR A 149 -0.57 -1.57 -12.77
C TYR A 149 0.94 -1.92 -12.80
N GLY A 150 1.78 -1.21 -12.05
CA GLY A 150 3.23 -1.48 -12.01
C GLY A 150 4.02 -0.90 -13.20
N PHE A 151 3.36 -0.11 -14.05
CA PHE A 151 4.01 0.58 -15.15
C PHE A 151 4.70 1.85 -14.59
N VAL A 152 6.03 1.80 -14.45
CA VAL A 152 6.93 2.96 -14.22
C VAL A 152 7.02 3.45 -12.76
N ASN A 153 7.83 2.79 -11.94
CA ASN A 153 8.58 3.50 -10.88
C ASN A 153 9.86 4.08 -11.51
N PHE A 154 9.69 5.10 -12.34
CA PHE A 154 10.60 6.24 -12.28
C PHE A 154 10.04 7.13 -11.18
N LYS A 155 10.91 7.88 -10.47
CA LYS A 155 10.53 8.96 -9.56
C LYS A 155 9.18 9.56 -9.95
N LYS A 156 8.31 9.89 -8.98
CA LYS A 156 7.26 10.89 -9.21
C LYS A 156 7.85 11.98 -10.10
N PRO A 157 7.41 12.12 -11.37
CA PRO A 157 7.48 13.43 -11.97
C PRO A 157 6.62 14.27 -11.03
N GLN A 158 7.05 15.50 -10.74
CA GLN A 158 6.09 16.53 -10.35
C GLN A 158 4.82 16.33 -11.18
N GLU A 159 3.64 16.38 -10.55
CA GLU A 159 2.32 16.36 -11.20
C GLU A 159 2.40 16.26 -12.73
N ASN A 160 2.45 15.06 -13.30
CA ASN A 160 2.70 14.95 -14.73
C ASN A 160 1.40 15.28 -15.49
N LYS A 161 1.12 16.58 -15.58
CA LYS A 161 0.15 17.21 -16.46
C LYS A 161 0.55 17.14 -17.94
N ASP A 162 1.58 16.34 -18.29
CA ASP A 162 2.21 16.31 -19.61
C ASP A 162 1.98 15.01 -20.41
N LYS A 163 1.14 14.06 -19.94
CA LYS A 163 0.89 12.78 -20.63
C LYS A 163 -0.42 12.78 -21.41
N TRP A 164 -0.34 12.66 -22.74
CA TRP A 164 -1.49 12.51 -23.63
C TRP A 164 -1.51 11.15 -24.33
N PHE A 165 -2.61 10.41 -24.22
CA PHE A 165 -2.74 9.05 -24.78
C PHE A 165 -3.56 9.06 -26.07
N VAL A 166 -3.07 8.31 -27.07
CA VAL A 166 -3.71 8.13 -28.37
C VAL A 166 -3.73 6.64 -28.71
N GLU A 167 -4.94 6.07 -28.78
CA GLU A 167 -5.14 4.72 -29.30
C GLU A 167 -5.13 4.78 -30.83
N THR A 168 -4.21 4.04 -31.45
CA THR A 168 -3.99 4.12 -32.91
C THR A 168 -4.74 3.04 -33.67
N SER A 169 -5.03 1.90 -33.04
CA SER A 169 -5.83 0.83 -33.64
C SER A 169 -6.56 0.05 -32.57
N SER A 170 -7.56 -0.71 -32.98
CA SER A 170 -8.31 -1.61 -32.10
C SER A 170 -8.25 -3.04 -32.66
N GLY A 171 -8.23 -4.02 -31.77
CA GLY A 171 -8.18 -5.43 -32.11
C GLY A 171 -6.75 -5.94 -32.30
N CYS A 172 -6.62 -7.14 -32.87
CA CYS A 172 -5.32 -7.76 -33.13
C CYS A 172 -5.33 -8.41 -34.51
N ASP A 173 -4.18 -8.42 -35.18
CA ASP A 173 -4.02 -9.09 -36.47
C ASP A 173 -4.28 -10.60 -36.33
N LYS A 174 -5.17 -11.10 -37.20
CA LYS A 174 -5.60 -12.50 -37.23
C LYS A 174 -4.45 -13.47 -37.45
N GLN A 175 -3.36 -13.01 -38.06
CA GLN A 175 -2.20 -13.86 -38.33
C GLN A 175 -1.34 -14.11 -37.07
N ILE A 176 -1.42 -13.26 -36.04
CA ILE A 176 -0.48 -13.24 -34.90
C ILE A 176 -1.20 -13.37 -33.55
N HIS A 177 -2.28 -14.15 -33.52
CA HIS A 177 -3.02 -14.41 -32.29
C HIS A 177 -2.17 -15.19 -31.28
N CYS A 178 -1.82 -14.56 -30.17
CA CYS A 178 -1.12 -15.24 -29.07
C CYS A 178 -1.96 -16.39 -28.52
N SER A 179 -1.32 -17.54 -28.27
CA SER A 179 -2.00 -18.78 -27.87
C SER A 179 -2.72 -18.71 -26.52
N TYR A 180 -2.40 -17.71 -25.70
CA TYR A 180 -2.94 -17.46 -24.36
C TYR A 180 -3.88 -16.25 -24.26
N CYS A 181 -3.96 -15.43 -25.31
CA CYS A 181 -4.66 -14.16 -25.26
C CYS A 181 -6.13 -14.31 -25.69
N THR A 182 -7.03 -13.63 -24.98
CA THR A 182 -8.47 -13.60 -25.30
C THR A 182 -8.91 -12.29 -25.98
N ILE A 183 -7.99 -11.34 -26.20
CA ILE A 183 -8.28 -10.01 -26.77
C ILE A 183 -8.96 -10.10 -28.14
N TRP A 184 -8.49 -11.00 -29.02
CA TRP A 184 -9.08 -11.16 -30.36
C TRP A 184 -10.54 -11.65 -30.31
N LYS A 185 -10.92 -12.40 -29.27
CA LYS A 185 -12.32 -12.75 -29.01
C LYS A 185 -13.10 -11.56 -28.46
N GLY A 186 -12.49 -10.83 -27.52
CA GLY A 186 -13.10 -9.71 -26.81
C GLY A 186 -13.38 -8.47 -27.65
N ILE A 187 -12.44 -8.08 -28.52
CA ILE A 187 -12.48 -6.82 -29.28
C ILE A 187 -13.08 -6.99 -30.68
N GLY A 188 -12.73 -8.07 -31.37
CA GLY A 188 -13.12 -8.31 -32.76
C GLY A 188 -11.99 -8.11 -33.78
N ALA A 189 -12.35 -7.91 -35.05
CA ALA A 189 -11.39 -7.76 -36.13
C ALA A 189 -10.53 -6.50 -35.96
N PHE A 190 -9.27 -6.60 -36.41
CA PHE A 190 -8.34 -5.48 -36.41
C PHE A 190 -8.85 -4.31 -37.26
N LYS A 191 -8.76 -3.09 -36.73
CA LYS A 191 -9.11 -1.86 -37.43
C LYS A 191 -8.17 -0.72 -37.04
N SER A 192 -7.51 -0.11 -38.01
CA SER A 192 -6.67 1.08 -37.79
C SER A 192 -7.50 2.36 -37.75
N LYS A 193 -7.09 3.31 -36.90
CA LYS A 193 -7.58 4.68 -36.93
C LYS A 193 -6.99 5.43 -38.13
N PRO A 194 -7.74 6.25 -38.88
CA PRO A 194 -7.17 7.02 -39.98
C PRO A 194 -6.01 7.92 -39.53
N LEU A 195 -4.94 8.02 -40.32
CA LEU A 195 -3.74 8.82 -40.01
C LEU A 195 -4.09 10.26 -39.58
N LYS A 196 -4.95 10.92 -40.35
CA LYS A 196 -5.40 12.29 -40.10
C LYS A 196 -6.01 12.45 -38.70
N GLN A 197 -6.83 11.48 -38.28
CA GLN A 197 -7.47 11.50 -36.97
C GLN A 197 -6.46 11.33 -35.83
N CYS A 198 -5.47 10.42 -35.98
CA CYS A 198 -4.39 10.29 -35.01
C CYS A 198 -3.62 11.62 -34.82
N ILE A 199 -3.29 12.30 -35.92
CA ILE A 199 -2.57 13.57 -35.88
C ILE A 199 -3.43 14.69 -35.26
N GLU A 200 -4.71 14.76 -35.58
CA GLU A 200 -5.64 15.74 -34.98
C GLU A 200 -5.76 15.55 -33.46
N GLU A 201 -5.90 14.31 -32.99
CA GLU A 201 -5.93 13.97 -31.56
C GLU A 201 -4.64 14.39 -30.84
N ILE A 202 -3.48 14.18 -31.46
CA ILE A 202 -2.18 14.61 -30.93
C ILE A 202 -2.10 16.15 -30.85
N LYS A 203 -2.52 16.86 -31.91
CA LYS A 203 -2.55 18.32 -31.93
C LYS A 203 -3.47 18.91 -30.86
N ILE A 204 -4.57 18.24 -30.53
CA ILE A 204 -5.43 18.62 -29.41
C ILE A 204 -4.67 18.52 -28.08
N GLY A 205 -3.91 17.43 -27.87
CA GLY A 205 -3.06 17.27 -26.68
C GLY A 205 -2.02 18.39 -26.55
N ILE A 206 -1.34 18.72 -27.65
CA ILE A 206 -0.34 19.80 -27.69
C ILE A 206 -0.99 21.16 -27.36
N LYS A 207 -2.15 21.47 -27.93
CA LYS A 207 -2.92 22.70 -27.60
C LYS A 207 -3.29 22.79 -26.12
N LYS A 208 -3.45 21.66 -25.44
CA LYS A 208 -3.71 21.57 -24.00
C LYS A 208 -2.44 21.63 -23.14
N GLY A 209 -1.26 21.76 -23.75
CA GLY A 209 0.04 21.90 -23.08
C GLY A 209 0.83 20.59 -22.94
N HIS A 210 0.35 19.47 -23.49
CA HIS A 210 1.02 18.17 -23.36
C HIS A 210 2.17 18.03 -24.35
N LYS A 211 3.35 17.67 -23.84
CA LYS A 211 4.58 17.48 -24.64
C LYS A 211 5.02 16.01 -24.76
N THR A 212 4.42 15.11 -23.98
CA THR A 212 4.67 13.67 -24.06
C THR A 212 3.45 12.93 -24.60
N ILE A 213 3.62 12.25 -25.74
CA ILE A 213 2.59 11.46 -26.41
C ILE A 213 2.80 9.98 -26.15
N HIS A 214 1.76 9.30 -25.69
CA HIS A 214 1.73 7.86 -25.51
C HIS A 214 0.87 7.21 -26.60
N LEU A 215 1.50 6.41 -27.48
CA LEU A 215 0.79 5.64 -28.50
C LEU A 215 0.46 4.25 -27.97
N VAL A 216 -0.81 3.86 -28.08
CA VAL A 216 -1.34 2.58 -27.60
C VAL A 216 -1.85 1.77 -28.79
N ASP A 217 -1.57 0.46 -28.78
CA ASP A 217 -2.03 -0.49 -29.79
C ASP A 217 -1.65 -0.05 -31.23
N TYR A 218 -0.33 0.06 -31.49
CA TYR A 218 0.22 0.62 -32.74
C TYR A 218 0.97 -0.37 -33.62
N GLY A 219 1.41 -1.52 -33.10
CA GLY A 219 2.33 -2.41 -33.84
C GLY A 219 1.80 -2.91 -35.18
N ALA A 220 0.51 -3.25 -35.23
CA ALA A 220 -0.17 -3.69 -36.45
C ALA A 220 -0.80 -2.54 -37.25
N TYR A 221 -0.63 -1.28 -36.80
CA TYR A 221 -1.28 -0.13 -37.43
C TYR A 221 -0.95 -0.03 -38.92
N GLY A 222 -1.97 0.27 -39.71
CA GLY A 222 -1.86 0.57 -41.13
C GLY A 222 -2.10 -0.62 -42.06
N ILE A 223 -2.02 -1.87 -41.57
CA ILE A 223 -2.11 -3.07 -42.43
C ILE A 223 -3.43 -3.19 -43.21
N ASP A 224 -4.52 -2.66 -42.66
CA ASP A 224 -5.87 -2.69 -43.22
C ASP A 224 -6.21 -1.45 -44.06
N ILE A 225 -5.43 -0.37 -43.94
CA ILE A 225 -5.66 0.91 -44.62
C ILE A 225 -4.56 1.28 -45.63
N GLY A 226 -3.64 0.36 -45.93
CA GLY A 226 -2.55 0.59 -46.87
C GLY A 226 -1.46 1.53 -46.36
N SER A 227 -1.25 1.58 -45.04
CA SER A 227 -0.25 2.42 -44.36
C SER A 227 0.61 1.56 -43.41
N SER A 228 1.41 2.18 -42.56
CA SER A 228 2.24 1.49 -41.57
C SER A 228 2.45 2.36 -40.32
N PHE A 229 2.77 1.76 -39.19
CA PHE A 229 3.09 2.55 -37.99
C PHE A 229 4.39 3.36 -38.10
N PRO A 230 5.45 2.96 -38.84
CA PRO A 230 6.57 3.85 -39.12
C PRO A 230 6.14 5.13 -39.87
N GLU A 231 5.21 5.02 -40.83
CA GLU A 231 4.66 6.19 -41.52
C GLU A 231 3.94 7.13 -40.56
N LEU A 232 3.09 6.60 -39.68
CA LEU A 232 2.45 7.38 -38.61
C LEU A 232 3.50 8.03 -37.70
N LEU A 233 4.54 7.30 -37.28
CA LEU A 233 5.58 7.82 -36.42
C LEU A 233 6.39 8.94 -37.08
N ASN A 234 6.66 8.86 -38.38
CA ASN A 234 7.32 9.93 -39.14
C ASN A 234 6.49 11.21 -39.08
N LEU A 235 5.18 11.14 -39.37
CA LEU A 235 4.28 12.29 -39.30
C LEU A 235 4.19 12.88 -37.89
N ILE A 236 4.25 12.05 -36.84
CA ILE A 236 4.28 12.52 -35.46
C ILE A 236 5.63 13.20 -35.16
N CYS A 237 6.73 12.66 -35.67
CA CYS A 237 8.07 13.23 -35.47
C CYS A 237 8.25 14.58 -36.19
N GLU A 238 7.45 14.92 -37.19
CA GLU A 238 7.44 16.25 -37.82
C GLU A 238 6.87 17.34 -36.91
N ILE A 239 6.11 16.98 -35.87
CA ILE A 239 5.52 17.96 -34.94
C ILE A 239 6.59 18.41 -33.95
N GLU A 240 7.02 19.68 -34.04
CA GLU A 240 8.14 20.24 -33.29
C GLU A 240 7.89 20.28 -31.78
N GLU A 241 6.66 20.53 -31.35
CA GLU A 241 6.29 20.70 -29.95
C GLU A 241 6.34 19.39 -29.13
N ILE A 242 6.48 18.24 -29.80
CA ILE A 242 6.59 16.93 -29.15
C ILE A 242 8.03 16.69 -28.71
N GLU A 243 8.23 16.61 -27.38
CA GLU A 243 9.53 16.36 -26.76
C GLU A 243 9.77 14.86 -26.47
N ASN A 244 8.71 14.06 -26.44
CA ASN A 244 8.78 12.65 -26.08
C ASN A 244 7.62 11.83 -26.65
N ILE A 245 7.96 10.72 -27.28
CA ILE A 245 7.03 9.69 -27.74
C ILE A 245 7.31 8.41 -26.95
N VAL A 246 6.26 7.87 -26.34
CA VAL A 246 6.29 6.61 -25.61
C VAL A 246 5.41 5.61 -26.33
N LEU A 247 6.03 4.53 -26.80
CA LEU A 247 5.30 3.48 -27.49
C LEU A 247 4.86 2.40 -26.50
N GLN A 248 3.55 2.23 -26.32
CA GLN A 248 2.95 1.32 -25.34
C GLN A 248 2.50 0.00 -25.98
N GLY A 249 3.19 -1.09 -25.67
CA GLY A 249 2.70 -2.45 -25.86
C GLY A 249 2.74 -2.98 -27.29
N VAL A 250 3.94 -3.18 -27.85
CA VAL A 250 4.12 -3.81 -29.18
C VAL A 250 4.52 -5.27 -29.09
N ASN A 251 3.96 -6.08 -29.98
CA ASN A 251 4.49 -7.41 -30.26
C ASN A 251 5.82 -7.26 -31.02
N VAL A 252 6.88 -7.89 -30.52
CA VAL A 252 8.25 -7.76 -31.06
C VAL A 252 8.34 -8.09 -32.56
N TYR A 253 7.46 -8.94 -33.08
CA TYR A 253 7.31 -9.19 -34.51
C TYR A 253 7.27 -7.91 -35.35
N TRP A 254 6.51 -6.91 -34.89
CA TRP A 254 6.35 -5.65 -35.63
C TRP A 254 7.60 -4.78 -35.59
N LEU A 255 8.41 -4.88 -34.52
CA LEU A 255 9.71 -4.21 -34.47
C LEU A 255 10.68 -4.85 -35.46
N ILE A 256 10.66 -6.18 -35.58
CA ILE A 256 11.51 -6.93 -36.51
C ILE A 256 11.13 -6.58 -37.95
N LYS A 257 9.83 -6.60 -38.26
CA LYS A 257 9.32 -6.33 -39.61
C LYS A 257 9.74 -4.97 -40.16
N TYR A 258 9.77 -3.92 -39.33
CA TYR A 258 10.04 -2.54 -39.73
C TYR A 258 11.34 -1.99 -39.14
N ILE A 259 12.32 -2.85 -38.86
CA ILE A 259 13.53 -2.46 -38.13
C ILE A 259 14.29 -1.32 -38.83
N THR A 260 14.42 -1.35 -40.16
CA THR A 260 15.18 -0.36 -40.92
C THR A 260 14.58 1.04 -40.81
N GLU A 261 13.26 1.15 -40.94
CA GLU A 261 12.53 2.41 -40.80
C GLU A 261 12.57 2.90 -39.35
N LEU A 262 12.43 1.99 -38.38
CA LEU A 262 12.46 2.35 -36.97
C LEU A 262 13.82 2.82 -36.48
N GLU A 263 14.92 2.30 -37.01
CA GLU A 263 16.26 2.81 -36.71
C GLU A 263 16.37 4.30 -37.08
N ALA A 264 15.89 4.68 -38.26
CA ALA A 264 15.88 6.08 -38.70
C ALA A 264 15.03 6.96 -37.79
N ILE A 265 13.84 6.50 -37.39
CA ILE A 265 12.91 7.25 -36.53
C ILE A 265 13.47 7.37 -35.11
N VAL A 266 13.97 6.28 -34.53
CA VAL A 266 14.54 6.27 -33.17
C VAL A 266 15.76 7.17 -33.07
N LYS A 267 16.58 7.25 -34.14
CA LYS A 267 17.73 8.14 -34.23
C LYS A 267 17.39 9.63 -34.07
N THR A 268 16.13 10.04 -34.31
CA THR A 268 15.67 11.42 -34.06
C THR A 268 15.70 11.81 -32.57
N GLY A 269 15.72 10.84 -31.66
CA GLY A 269 15.71 11.07 -30.21
C GLY A 269 14.34 11.45 -29.63
N LYS A 270 13.29 11.59 -30.45
CA LYS A 270 11.91 11.84 -29.99
C LYS A 270 11.29 10.60 -29.33
N ILE A 271 11.61 9.40 -29.80
CA ILE A 271 11.18 8.14 -29.17
C ILE A 271 12.15 7.79 -28.04
N LYS A 272 11.74 8.03 -26.79
CA LYS A 272 12.60 7.75 -25.63
C LYS A 272 12.28 6.43 -24.96
N THR A 273 11.08 5.87 -25.18
CA THR A 273 10.67 4.62 -24.52
C THR A 273 9.87 3.74 -25.46
N ILE A 274 10.27 2.47 -25.53
CA ILE A 274 9.53 1.40 -26.22
C ILE A 274 9.16 0.34 -25.18
N ARG A 275 7.85 0.10 -25.04
CA ARG A 275 7.34 -1.09 -24.34
C ARG A 275 7.02 -2.18 -25.34
N CYS A 276 7.75 -3.28 -25.30
CA CYS A 276 7.58 -4.41 -26.21
C CYS A 276 7.40 -5.72 -25.45
N ALA A 277 6.42 -6.52 -25.82
CA ALA A 277 6.08 -7.76 -25.11
C ALA A 277 6.82 -8.96 -25.71
N HIS A 278 7.99 -9.29 -25.16
CA HIS A 278 8.77 -10.49 -25.53
C HIS A 278 8.09 -11.78 -25.06
N GLN A 279 7.50 -11.74 -23.86
CA GLN A 279 6.79 -12.83 -23.16
C GLN A 279 7.64 -13.99 -22.68
N SER A 280 8.57 -14.48 -23.50
CA SER A 280 9.56 -15.51 -23.16
C SER A 280 10.84 -15.28 -23.96
N GLY A 281 11.95 -15.88 -23.54
CA GLY A 281 13.17 -15.96 -24.34
C GLY A 281 13.52 -17.38 -24.76
N SER A 282 12.60 -18.32 -24.64
CA SER A 282 12.76 -19.67 -25.16
C SER A 282 12.02 -19.84 -26.47
N ASP A 283 12.69 -20.28 -27.54
CA ASP A 283 12.07 -20.48 -28.85
C ASP A 283 10.92 -21.49 -28.80
N ARG A 284 11.08 -22.55 -28.01
CA ARG A 284 10.03 -23.56 -27.80
C ARG A 284 8.78 -22.94 -27.17
N ILE A 285 8.95 -22.12 -26.14
CA ILE A 285 7.82 -21.45 -25.48
C ILE A 285 7.23 -20.35 -26.36
N LEU A 286 8.07 -19.61 -27.10
CA LEU A 286 7.63 -18.61 -28.06
C LEU A 286 6.77 -19.24 -29.18
N GLU A 287 7.16 -20.39 -29.71
CA GLU A 287 6.38 -21.17 -30.66
C GLU A 287 5.03 -21.59 -30.07
N LEU A 288 5.02 -22.16 -28.86
CA LEU A 288 3.77 -22.51 -28.15
C LEU A 288 2.92 -21.27 -27.82
N MET A 289 3.54 -20.10 -27.65
CA MET A 289 2.86 -18.82 -27.49
C MET A 289 2.30 -18.26 -28.81
N ASN A 290 2.59 -18.91 -29.94
CA ASN A 290 2.33 -18.46 -31.31
C ASN A 290 3.02 -17.12 -31.63
N ARG A 291 4.29 -16.99 -31.23
CA ARG A 291 5.15 -15.87 -31.59
C ARG A 291 5.88 -16.18 -32.89
N ARG A 292 5.78 -15.28 -33.86
CA ARG A 292 6.39 -15.41 -35.19
C ARG A 292 7.81 -14.86 -35.25
N TYR A 293 8.59 -15.10 -34.21
CA TYR A 293 9.99 -14.68 -34.09
C TYR A 293 10.72 -15.57 -33.10
N SER A 294 12.03 -15.69 -33.25
CA SER A 294 12.91 -16.35 -32.29
C SER A 294 13.42 -15.38 -31.21
N ALA A 295 13.96 -15.93 -30.13
CA ALA A 295 14.68 -15.19 -29.09
C ALA A 295 15.87 -14.41 -29.66
N GLU A 296 16.56 -14.96 -30.66
CA GLU A 296 17.67 -14.29 -31.36
C GLU A 296 17.18 -13.08 -32.17
N ASP A 297 16.10 -13.21 -32.94
CA ASP A 297 15.51 -12.08 -33.69
C ASP A 297 15.15 -10.94 -32.75
N SER A 298 14.51 -11.29 -31.62
CA SER A 298 14.08 -10.32 -30.61
C SER A 298 15.26 -9.61 -29.92
N THR A 299 16.36 -10.33 -29.70
CA THR A 299 17.57 -9.77 -29.13
C THR A 299 18.26 -8.83 -30.12
N THR A 300 18.30 -9.23 -31.39
CA THR A 300 18.93 -8.46 -32.48
C THR A 300 18.20 -7.15 -32.73
N VAL A 301 16.87 -7.19 -32.81
CA VAL A 301 16.07 -5.97 -33.05
C VAL A 301 16.25 -4.94 -31.93
N VAL A 302 16.27 -5.37 -30.67
CA VAL A 302 16.48 -4.47 -29.52
C VAL A 302 17.89 -3.87 -29.55
N LYS A 303 18.92 -4.69 -29.84
CA LYS A 303 20.31 -4.20 -29.95
C LYS A 303 20.44 -3.14 -31.03
N ARG A 304 19.85 -3.35 -32.21
CA ARG A 304 19.84 -2.40 -33.33
C ARG A 304 19.18 -1.07 -33.00
N LEU A 305 18.00 -1.11 -32.38
CA LEU A 305 17.31 0.11 -31.93
C LEU A 305 18.12 0.89 -30.88
N LYS A 306 18.75 0.18 -29.92
CA LYS A 306 19.62 0.80 -28.92
C LYS A 306 20.94 1.32 -29.50
N GLN A 307 21.47 0.71 -30.56
CA GLN A 307 22.64 1.25 -31.27
C GLN A 307 22.28 2.57 -31.96
N SER A 308 21.08 2.67 -32.53
CA SER A 308 20.59 3.90 -33.19
C SER A 308 20.37 5.05 -32.20
N TYR A 309 19.91 4.74 -30.98
CA TYR A 309 19.81 5.72 -29.88
C TYR A 309 20.17 5.05 -28.54
N PRO A 310 21.41 5.22 -28.04
CA PRO A 310 21.87 4.55 -26.82
C PRO A 310 21.09 4.86 -25.54
N ALA A 311 20.38 6.00 -25.51
CA ALA A 311 19.52 6.39 -24.39
C ALA A 311 18.08 5.87 -24.51
N LEU A 312 17.78 5.03 -25.51
CA LEU A 312 16.48 4.39 -25.68
C LEU A 312 16.19 3.44 -24.52
N ASN A 313 15.10 3.71 -23.81
CA ASN A 313 14.61 2.85 -22.75
C ASN A 313 13.70 1.75 -23.33
N VAL A 314 14.10 0.49 -23.18
CA VAL A 314 13.36 -0.69 -23.63
C VAL A 314 12.82 -1.42 -22.41
N ILE A 315 11.49 -1.44 -22.36
CA ILE A 315 10.72 -2.08 -21.30
C ILE A 315 10.04 -3.30 -21.89
N THR A 316 10.15 -4.46 -21.23
CA THR A 316 9.53 -5.70 -21.70
C THR A 316 8.50 -6.27 -20.74
N GLN A 317 7.64 -7.14 -21.24
CA GLN A 317 6.74 -7.97 -20.43
C GLN A 317 7.12 -9.44 -20.61
N ILE A 318 7.10 -10.20 -19.52
CA ILE A 318 7.40 -11.64 -19.48
C ILE A 318 6.27 -12.38 -18.76
N ILE A 319 5.86 -13.52 -19.29
CA ILE A 319 4.91 -14.45 -18.65
C ILE A 319 5.70 -15.64 -18.11
N VAL A 320 5.61 -15.89 -16.81
CA VAL A 320 6.26 -17.03 -16.16
C VAL A 320 5.27 -18.14 -15.84
N GLY A 321 5.74 -19.38 -15.95
CA GLY A 321 4.98 -20.62 -15.78
C GLY A 321 3.94 -20.85 -16.87
N PHE A 322 4.27 -20.48 -18.11
CA PHE A 322 3.51 -20.93 -19.27
C PHE A 322 3.44 -22.47 -19.26
N PRO A 323 2.35 -23.10 -19.73
CA PRO A 323 2.20 -24.54 -19.67
C PRO A 323 3.40 -25.26 -20.29
N THR A 324 3.86 -26.31 -19.62
CA THR A 324 5.06 -27.08 -19.98
C THR A 324 6.41 -26.35 -19.89
N GLU A 325 6.49 -25.10 -19.39
CA GLU A 325 7.76 -24.37 -19.23
C GLU A 325 8.72 -25.06 -18.23
N THR A 326 9.86 -25.52 -18.74
CA THR A 326 10.95 -26.14 -17.98
C THR A 326 11.88 -25.09 -17.38
N GLU A 327 12.83 -25.55 -16.57
CA GLU A 327 13.83 -24.66 -15.99
C GLU A 327 14.81 -24.13 -17.06
N GLU A 328 15.08 -24.91 -18.09
CA GLU A 328 15.92 -24.54 -19.25
C GLU A 328 15.28 -23.40 -20.05
N ASP A 329 13.99 -23.51 -20.40
CA ASP A 329 13.29 -22.43 -21.12
C ASP A 329 13.28 -21.11 -20.30
N PHE A 330 13.16 -21.24 -18.98
CA PHE A 330 13.20 -20.09 -18.08
C PHE A 330 14.61 -19.47 -18.03
N LYS A 331 15.68 -20.28 -18.04
CA LYS A 331 17.06 -19.78 -18.14
C LYS A 331 17.29 -19.04 -19.47
N GLU A 332 16.77 -19.54 -20.59
CA GLU A 332 16.81 -18.85 -21.88
C GLU A 332 16.12 -17.47 -21.80
N THR A 333 14.98 -17.40 -21.10
CA THR A 333 14.30 -16.12 -20.82
C THR A 333 15.17 -15.15 -20.02
N LEU A 334 15.90 -15.63 -19.00
CA LEU A 334 16.86 -14.80 -18.26
C LEU A 334 18.05 -14.34 -19.13
N ASN A 335 18.49 -15.18 -20.07
CA ASN A 335 19.58 -14.84 -20.99
C ASN A 335 19.15 -13.76 -21.98
N LEU A 336 17.96 -13.86 -22.57
CA LEU A 336 17.41 -12.81 -23.43
C LEU A 336 17.41 -11.45 -22.74
N ILE A 337 16.94 -11.38 -21.48
CA ILE A 337 16.91 -10.13 -20.70
C ILE A 337 18.31 -9.51 -20.59
N LYS A 338 19.34 -10.33 -20.35
CA LYS A 338 20.74 -9.89 -20.23
C LYS A 338 21.31 -9.47 -21.58
N GLU A 339 21.16 -10.31 -22.60
CA GLU A 339 21.80 -10.12 -23.90
C GLU A 339 21.20 -8.97 -24.69
N ALA A 340 19.87 -8.84 -24.69
CA ALA A 340 19.18 -7.70 -25.30
C ALA A 340 19.36 -6.41 -24.49
N LYS A 341 20.00 -6.48 -23.31
CA LYS A 341 20.20 -5.36 -22.37
C LYS A 341 18.89 -4.66 -22.04
N ILE A 342 17.85 -5.43 -21.70
CA ILE A 342 16.54 -4.88 -21.34
C ILE A 342 16.66 -4.00 -20.09
N ASP A 343 16.13 -2.79 -20.13
CA ASP A 343 16.26 -1.81 -19.02
C ASP A 343 15.29 -2.10 -17.88
N TYR A 344 14.12 -2.65 -18.23
CA TYR A 344 13.10 -3.00 -17.25
C TYR A 344 12.21 -4.14 -17.75
N VAL A 345 11.91 -5.09 -16.88
CA VAL A 345 10.81 -6.04 -17.10
C VAL A 345 9.63 -5.56 -16.26
N ASP A 346 8.60 -5.13 -16.96
CA ASP A 346 7.36 -4.63 -16.42
C ASP A 346 6.45 -5.79 -16.01
N GLY A 347 6.43 -6.03 -14.71
CA GLY A 347 5.61 -7.05 -14.07
C GLY A 347 5.85 -8.44 -14.66
N PRO A 348 6.77 -9.27 -14.14
CA PRO A 348 6.76 -10.68 -14.48
C PRO A 348 5.39 -11.28 -14.10
N PHE A 349 4.58 -11.53 -15.12
CA PHE A 349 3.18 -11.93 -14.98
C PHE A 349 3.12 -13.43 -14.80
N LEU A 350 2.31 -13.89 -13.85
CA LEU A 350 2.06 -15.32 -13.71
C LEU A 350 1.10 -15.74 -14.83
N PHE A 351 1.43 -16.82 -15.53
CA PHE A 351 0.52 -17.39 -16.50
C PHE A 351 -0.81 -17.77 -15.83
N SER A 352 -1.91 -17.31 -16.43
CA SER A 352 -3.28 -17.57 -16.00
C SER A 352 -4.04 -18.29 -17.13
N PRO A 353 -4.58 -19.50 -16.88
CA PRO A 353 -5.41 -20.22 -17.85
C PRO A 353 -6.59 -19.37 -18.32
N ARG A 354 -6.91 -19.43 -19.62
CA ARG A 354 -8.14 -18.82 -20.14
C ARG A 354 -8.89 -19.80 -21.03
N LYS A 355 -10.12 -20.16 -20.64
CA LYS A 355 -10.94 -21.13 -21.37
C LYS A 355 -11.07 -20.76 -22.86
N GLY A 356 -10.92 -21.78 -23.72
CA GLY A 356 -10.99 -21.62 -25.17
C GLY A 356 -9.75 -20.98 -25.81
N THR A 357 -8.63 -20.86 -25.09
CA THR A 357 -7.32 -20.53 -25.67
C THR A 357 -6.50 -21.81 -25.88
N HIS A 358 -5.54 -21.80 -26.81
CA HIS A 358 -4.66 -22.95 -27.03
C HIS A 358 -3.81 -23.25 -25.78
N ALA A 359 -3.36 -22.20 -25.08
CA ALA A 359 -2.62 -22.35 -23.83
C ALA A 359 -3.42 -23.05 -22.72
N TYR A 360 -4.75 -22.92 -22.70
CA TYR A 360 -5.59 -23.67 -21.76
C TYR A 360 -5.54 -25.18 -22.01
N GLU A 361 -5.49 -25.59 -23.28
CA GLU A 361 -5.35 -27.01 -23.63
C GLU A 361 -3.93 -27.52 -23.31
N TYR A 362 -2.90 -26.69 -23.44
CA TYR A 362 -1.56 -27.03 -22.97
C TYR A 362 -1.49 -27.17 -21.44
N GLU A 363 -2.21 -26.32 -20.69
CA GLU A 363 -2.23 -26.42 -19.23
C GLU A 363 -2.84 -27.73 -18.73
N LYS A 364 -3.85 -28.26 -19.43
CA LYS A 364 -4.40 -29.59 -19.13
C LYS A 364 -3.37 -30.71 -19.30
N LYS A 365 -2.38 -30.52 -20.19
CA LYS A 365 -1.31 -31.49 -20.45
C LYS A 365 -0.12 -31.33 -19.50
N GLY A 366 0.13 -30.13 -18.99
CA GLY A 366 1.27 -29.85 -18.12
C GLY A 366 1.15 -28.52 -17.39
N LYS A 367 0.53 -28.55 -16.21
CA LYS A 367 0.41 -27.39 -15.32
C LYS A 367 1.69 -27.15 -14.54
N ILE A 368 2.19 -25.91 -14.57
CA ILE A 368 3.28 -25.45 -13.69
C ILE A 368 2.69 -25.03 -12.34
N SER A 369 3.31 -25.46 -11.24
CA SER A 369 2.86 -25.12 -9.88
C SER A 369 3.01 -23.63 -9.57
N ASP A 370 2.17 -23.12 -8.68
CA ASP A 370 2.22 -21.71 -8.26
C ASP A 370 3.52 -21.37 -7.51
N SER A 371 4.15 -22.36 -6.85
CA SER A 371 5.45 -22.19 -6.21
C SER A 371 6.56 -21.93 -7.23
N VAL A 372 6.60 -22.69 -8.33
CA VAL A 372 7.58 -22.50 -9.42
C VAL A 372 7.33 -21.18 -10.13
N LYS A 373 6.07 -20.84 -10.43
CA LYS A 373 5.67 -19.52 -10.97
C LYS A 373 6.17 -18.37 -10.10
N THR A 374 6.03 -18.49 -8.78
CA THR A 374 6.45 -17.47 -7.81
C THR A 374 7.97 -17.36 -7.70
N ASP A 375 8.68 -18.49 -7.70
CA ASP A 375 10.16 -18.50 -7.75
C ASP A 375 10.70 -17.80 -9.01
N ARG A 376 10.18 -18.18 -10.18
CA ARG A 376 10.57 -17.58 -11.47
C ARG A 376 10.32 -16.07 -11.48
N LYS A 377 9.16 -15.63 -10.98
CA LYS A 377 8.83 -14.21 -10.81
C LYS A 377 9.87 -13.49 -9.95
N LYS A 378 10.28 -14.09 -8.83
CA LYS A 378 11.29 -13.55 -7.91
C LYS A 378 12.67 -13.47 -8.58
N ARG A 379 13.07 -14.51 -9.32
CA ARG A 379 14.36 -14.57 -10.04
C ARG A 379 14.47 -13.51 -11.14
N ILE A 380 13.42 -13.29 -11.92
CA ILE A 380 13.36 -12.15 -12.86
C ILE A 380 13.48 -10.82 -12.09
N GLY A 381 12.75 -10.67 -10.98
CA GLY A 381 12.83 -9.47 -10.14
C GLY A 381 14.25 -9.16 -9.64
N ASN A 382 14.97 -10.19 -9.20
CA ASN A 382 16.36 -10.07 -8.77
C ASN A 382 17.30 -9.72 -9.92
N LEU A 383 17.10 -10.30 -11.11
CA LEU A 383 17.89 -9.97 -12.29
C LEU A 383 17.73 -8.49 -12.69
N ILE A 384 16.50 -7.95 -12.66
CA ILE A 384 16.23 -6.53 -12.95
C ILE A 384 16.99 -5.62 -11.96
N LYS A 385 17.00 -5.97 -10.67
CA LYS A 385 17.76 -5.22 -9.66
C LYS A 385 19.25 -5.19 -9.99
N LYS A 386 19.82 -6.35 -10.37
CA LYS A 386 21.23 -6.45 -10.78
C LYS A 386 21.52 -5.60 -12.03
N ILE A 387 20.68 -5.63 -13.06
CA ILE A 387 20.86 -4.85 -14.30
C ILE A 387 20.77 -3.34 -14.03
N ARG A 388 19.84 -2.90 -13.18
CA ARG A 388 19.72 -1.49 -12.79
C ARG A 388 20.96 -0.97 -12.07
N ASN A 389 21.57 -1.78 -11.21
CA ASN A 389 22.79 -1.40 -10.48
C ASN A 389 24.02 -1.25 -11.40
N VAL A 390 24.06 -1.95 -12.55
CA VAL A 390 25.14 -1.81 -13.54
C VAL A 390 24.97 -0.57 -14.42
N ASN A 391 23.74 -0.23 -14.81
CA ASN A 391 23.46 0.95 -15.65
C ASN A 391 23.42 2.28 -14.86
N ALA A 392 23.33 2.23 -13.52
CA ALA A 392 23.27 3.40 -12.64
C ALA A 392 24.61 4.16 -12.50
N TYR A 393 25.72 3.62 -13.02
CA TYR A 393 27.02 4.34 -13.10
C TYR A 393 27.03 5.49 -14.12
N GLY A 394 25.90 5.74 -14.82
CA GLY A 394 25.77 6.80 -15.81
C GLY A 394 24.41 7.51 -15.81
N LYS A 395 23.84 7.81 -14.64
CA LYS A 395 22.95 8.96 -14.35
C LYS A 395 22.21 8.70 -13.04
N SER A 396 22.35 9.63 -12.12
CA SER A 396 21.76 9.59 -10.79
C SER A 396 20.24 9.74 -10.85
N ASP A 397 19.52 8.92 -10.09
CA ASP A 397 18.90 9.38 -8.85
C ASP A 397 17.89 8.33 -8.32
N ASN A 398 18.14 7.91 -7.07
CA ASN A 398 17.23 7.43 -6.02
C ASN A 398 16.16 6.37 -6.39
N VAL A 399 16.47 5.12 -6.02
CA VAL A 399 15.53 3.99 -5.97
C VAL A 399 15.06 3.80 -4.52
N GLU A 400 13.76 3.81 -4.28
CA GLU A 400 13.16 3.39 -3.01
C GLU A 400 13.23 1.87 -2.86
N ILE A 401 13.83 1.42 -1.76
CA ILE A 401 13.83 0.05 -1.26
C ILE A 401 12.40 -0.26 -0.79
N VAL A 402 11.64 -1.03 -1.58
CA VAL A 402 10.39 -1.67 -1.13
C VAL A 402 10.68 -2.41 0.19
N ASP A 403 9.74 -2.42 1.15
CA ASP A 403 9.68 -3.03 2.52
C ASP A 403 10.22 -4.48 2.71
N ILE A 404 11.25 -4.89 1.98
CA ILE A 404 12.02 -6.14 2.06
C ILE A 404 12.70 -6.21 3.43
N GLU A 405 13.16 -5.08 3.97
CA GLU A 405 13.84 -5.04 5.26
C GLU A 405 12.96 -5.53 6.41
N LYS A 406 11.65 -5.23 6.35
CA LYS A 406 10.68 -5.62 7.38
C LYS A 406 10.36 -7.11 7.29
N ILE A 407 10.20 -7.61 6.06
CA ILE A 407 9.98 -9.04 5.78
C ILE A 407 11.22 -9.86 6.17
N GLU A 408 12.44 -9.39 5.87
CA GLU A 408 13.68 -10.10 6.21
C GLU A 408 13.99 -10.07 7.71
N LYS A 409 13.72 -8.96 8.42
CA LYS A 409 13.88 -8.88 9.88
C LYS A 409 12.86 -9.77 10.61
N GLU A 410 11.59 -9.78 10.21
CA GLU A 410 10.58 -10.68 10.76
C GLU A 410 10.89 -12.17 10.46
N ASP A 411 11.44 -12.47 9.27
CA ASP A 411 11.92 -13.81 8.93
C ASP A 411 13.17 -14.25 9.73
N ILE A 412 14.05 -13.33 10.14
CA ILE A 412 15.21 -13.61 11.03
C ILE A 412 14.74 -14.03 12.42
N GLU A 413 13.75 -13.31 12.98
CA GLU A 413 13.22 -13.58 14.33
C GLU A 413 12.38 -14.86 14.37
N ASN A 414 11.73 -15.22 13.26
CA ASN A 414 10.98 -16.46 13.08
C ASN A 414 11.82 -17.59 12.46
N GLY A 415 13.01 -17.83 13.04
CA GLY A 415 13.96 -18.85 12.59
C GLY A 415 14.53 -19.72 13.72
N LEU A 416 15.14 -20.83 13.34
CA LEU A 416 15.82 -21.77 14.25
C LEU A 416 17.33 -21.76 13.98
N THR A 417 18.16 -21.46 14.98
CA THR A 417 19.62 -21.57 14.92
C THR A 417 20.07 -22.83 15.65
N ILE A 418 20.88 -23.66 15.00
CA ILE A 418 21.44 -24.88 15.59
C ILE A 418 22.97 -24.82 15.49
N PHE A 419 23.64 -24.96 16.64
CA PHE A 419 25.08 -25.12 16.70
C PHE A 419 25.46 -26.55 16.34
N ILE A 420 26.21 -26.74 15.25
CA ILE A 420 26.53 -28.08 14.71
C ILE A 420 28.03 -28.41 14.71
N GLU A 421 28.92 -27.43 14.88
CA GLU A 421 30.38 -27.64 14.79
C GLU A 421 31.14 -26.81 15.82
N SER A 422 32.04 -27.43 16.59
CA SER A 422 32.89 -26.75 17.58
C SER A 422 34.30 -26.43 17.09
N LYS A 423 34.76 -27.00 15.97
CA LYS A 423 36.10 -26.72 15.42
C LYS A 423 36.14 -25.43 14.62
N CYS A 424 37.25 -24.70 14.70
CA CYS A 424 37.51 -23.51 13.90
C CYS A 424 38.93 -23.54 13.30
N ASN A 425 39.08 -23.06 12.07
CA ASN A 425 40.38 -22.85 11.41
C ASN A 425 40.91 -21.40 11.57
N CYS A 426 40.23 -20.56 12.35
CA CYS A 426 40.70 -19.24 12.76
C CYS A 426 40.98 -19.20 14.27
N LYS A 427 41.83 -18.27 14.70
CA LYS A 427 42.12 -17.99 16.12
C LYS A 427 41.83 -16.53 16.42
N CYS A 428 40.61 -16.10 16.08
CA CYS A 428 40.23 -14.70 16.15
C CYS A 428 40.45 -14.14 17.56
N SER A 429 41.11 -12.99 17.66
CA SER A 429 41.47 -12.37 18.94
C SER A 429 40.23 -11.93 19.75
N PHE A 430 39.11 -11.69 19.07
CA PHE A 430 37.81 -11.29 19.63
C PHE A 430 36.80 -12.46 19.75
N CYS A 431 37.23 -13.72 19.58
CA CYS A 431 36.31 -14.86 19.54
C CYS A 431 35.54 -15.07 20.85
N MET A 432 34.21 -15.07 20.81
CA MET A 432 33.34 -15.32 21.97
C MET A 432 33.32 -16.80 22.40
N LEU A 433 33.80 -17.72 21.56
CA LEU A 433 33.85 -19.15 21.87
C LEU A 433 35.21 -19.57 22.46
N LYS A 434 36.21 -18.68 22.53
CA LYS A 434 37.62 -19.03 22.84
C LYS A 434 37.77 -19.96 24.05
N ASN A 435 37.03 -19.71 25.13
CA ASN A 435 37.16 -20.46 26.38
C ASN A 435 36.29 -21.73 26.41
N VAL A 436 35.08 -21.69 25.86
CA VAL A 436 34.13 -22.82 25.85
C VAL A 436 34.32 -23.79 24.69
N MET A 437 35.02 -23.40 23.61
CA MET A 437 35.18 -24.22 22.40
C MET A 437 35.60 -25.67 22.66
N PRO A 438 36.53 -25.97 23.61
CA PRO A 438 36.91 -27.35 23.93
C PRO A 438 35.78 -28.19 24.55
N GLU A 439 34.79 -27.55 25.18
CA GLU A 439 33.66 -28.19 25.86
C GLU A 439 32.44 -28.33 24.94
N LEU A 440 32.39 -27.59 23.82
CA LEU A 440 31.28 -27.62 22.88
C LEU A 440 31.27 -28.91 22.05
N LYS A 441 30.12 -29.57 22.02
CA LYS A 441 29.91 -30.80 21.25
C LYS A 441 29.54 -30.50 19.78
N THR A 442 30.27 -31.10 18.85
CA THR A 442 29.86 -31.21 17.43
C THR A 442 28.70 -32.19 17.31
N LEU A 443 27.62 -31.79 16.62
CA LEU A 443 26.44 -32.66 16.46
C LEU A 443 26.66 -33.63 15.29
N SER A 444 26.33 -34.91 15.51
CA SER A 444 26.24 -35.87 14.42
C SER A 444 25.00 -35.61 13.56
N LEU A 445 25.01 -36.07 12.30
CA LEU A 445 23.83 -35.97 11.42
C LEU A 445 22.55 -36.56 12.04
N GLN A 446 22.65 -37.66 12.79
CA GLN A 446 21.48 -38.28 13.44
C GLN A 446 20.93 -37.40 14.57
N GLU A 447 21.80 -36.86 15.43
CA GLU A 447 21.40 -35.96 16.50
C GLU A 447 20.81 -34.65 15.95
N PHE A 448 21.39 -34.11 14.88
CA PHE A 448 20.87 -32.95 14.17
C PHE A 448 19.45 -33.21 13.64
N LYS A 449 19.26 -34.32 12.91
CA LYS A 449 17.94 -34.70 12.36
C LYS A 449 16.89 -34.83 13.44
N LYS A 450 17.23 -35.52 14.54
CA LYS A 450 16.36 -35.68 15.70
C LYS A 450 16.00 -34.33 16.31
N THR A 451 16.99 -33.45 16.51
CA THR A 451 16.77 -32.10 17.07
C THR A 451 15.82 -31.27 16.21
N VAL A 452 15.99 -31.30 14.88
CA VAL A 452 15.10 -30.60 13.94
C VAL A 452 13.67 -31.17 14.01
N ASP A 453 13.52 -32.49 14.05
CA ASP A 453 12.20 -33.14 14.09
C ASP A 453 11.45 -32.90 15.39
N ASP A 454 12.15 -32.99 16.52
CA ASP A 454 11.60 -32.70 17.84
C ASP A 454 11.09 -31.24 17.89
N LYS A 455 11.85 -30.30 17.31
CA LYS A 455 11.45 -28.89 17.23
C LYS A 455 10.27 -28.67 16.31
N LEU A 456 10.24 -29.26 15.12
CA LEU A 456 9.11 -29.12 14.20
C LEU A 456 7.82 -29.73 14.78
N THR A 457 7.93 -30.85 15.50
CA THR A 457 6.78 -31.50 16.16
C THR A 457 6.19 -30.63 17.28
N ALA A 458 7.04 -29.97 18.07
CA ALA A 458 6.60 -29.12 19.18
C ALA A 458 5.80 -27.87 18.76
N LEU A 459 5.83 -27.47 17.48
CA LEU A 459 5.23 -26.22 17.01
C LEU A 459 3.72 -26.27 16.75
N GLN A 460 3.05 -27.41 16.90
CA GLN A 460 1.58 -27.56 16.81
C GLN A 460 0.94 -26.88 15.56
N GLY A 461 1.58 -27.00 14.39
CA GLY A 461 1.10 -26.42 13.14
C GLY A 461 1.67 -25.04 12.78
N LYS A 462 2.53 -24.44 13.62
CA LYS A 462 3.38 -23.32 13.22
C LYS A 462 4.63 -23.83 12.48
N LYS A 463 5.16 -23.07 11.52
CA LYS A 463 6.31 -23.47 10.69
C LYS A 463 7.42 -22.43 10.75
N TYR A 464 8.63 -22.85 11.11
CA TYR A 464 9.84 -22.05 10.89
C TYR A 464 10.11 -21.93 9.39
N LYS A 465 10.32 -20.69 8.90
CA LYS A 465 10.67 -20.47 7.49
C LYS A 465 12.18 -20.55 7.25
N ARG A 466 12.97 -20.17 8.25
CA ARG A 466 14.44 -20.12 8.19
C ARG A 466 15.08 -21.06 9.21
N ILE A 467 16.17 -21.70 8.79
CA ILE A 467 17.12 -22.38 9.67
C ILE A 467 18.53 -21.82 9.46
N ILE A 468 19.26 -21.64 10.56
CA ILE A 468 20.62 -21.11 10.59
C ILE A 468 21.51 -22.23 11.15
N LEU A 469 22.40 -22.75 10.30
CA LEU A 469 23.42 -23.71 10.68
C LEU A 469 24.65 -22.92 11.14
N SER A 470 24.92 -22.97 12.44
CA SER A 470 25.97 -22.19 13.11
C SER A 470 26.98 -23.11 13.80
N GLY A 471 28.10 -22.55 14.24
CA GLY A 471 29.24 -23.28 14.76
C GLY A 471 30.44 -22.36 14.90
N ALA A 472 31.57 -22.92 15.34
CA ALA A 472 32.83 -22.19 15.36
C ALA A 472 33.37 -21.93 13.94
N GLU A 473 33.46 -22.96 13.09
CA GLU A 473 33.53 -22.84 11.62
C GLU A 473 32.79 -23.99 10.96
N ILE A 474 31.55 -23.73 10.53
CA ILE A 474 30.66 -24.78 10.00
C ILE A 474 31.19 -25.44 8.74
N SER A 475 32.01 -24.75 7.94
CA SER A 475 32.49 -25.31 6.67
C SER A 475 33.47 -26.47 6.85
N LEU A 476 33.95 -26.70 8.09
CA LEU A 476 34.76 -27.86 8.45
C LEU A 476 33.93 -29.12 8.72
N ASN A 477 32.62 -29.00 8.93
CA ASN A 477 31.76 -30.16 9.17
C ASN A 477 31.56 -30.93 7.86
N SER A 478 32.01 -32.19 7.84
CA SER A 478 31.95 -33.04 6.65
C SER A 478 30.54 -33.46 6.27
N GLN A 479 29.55 -33.32 7.16
CA GLN A 479 28.16 -33.71 6.96
C GLN A 479 27.23 -32.51 6.67
N LEU A 480 27.80 -31.33 6.41
CA LEU A 480 27.05 -30.08 6.25
C LEU A 480 26.07 -30.14 5.07
N ASN A 481 26.47 -30.77 3.96
CA ASN A 481 25.62 -30.92 2.77
C ASN A 481 24.39 -31.77 3.10
N GLU A 482 24.57 -32.90 3.77
CA GLU A 482 23.49 -33.79 4.17
C GLU A 482 22.54 -33.14 5.19
N MET A 483 23.07 -32.29 6.08
CA MET A 483 22.27 -31.48 6.99
C MET A 483 21.43 -30.45 6.23
N ALA A 484 22.02 -29.72 5.27
CA ALA A 484 21.30 -28.75 4.44
C ALA A 484 20.22 -29.41 3.58
N GLU A 485 20.52 -30.55 2.95
CA GLU A 485 19.54 -31.33 2.20
C GLU A 485 18.37 -31.79 3.07
N TYR A 486 18.66 -32.21 4.30
CA TYR A 486 17.64 -32.60 5.25
C TYR A 486 16.71 -31.43 5.60
N CYS A 487 17.28 -30.25 5.87
CA CYS A 487 16.50 -29.04 6.10
C CYS A 487 15.61 -28.70 4.89
N ARG A 488 16.15 -28.78 3.67
CA ARG A 488 15.38 -28.57 2.45
C ARG A 488 14.21 -29.55 2.35
N LYS A 489 14.44 -30.83 2.63
CA LYS A 489 13.39 -31.88 2.66
C LYS A 489 12.31 -31.62 3.72
N LYS A 490 12.67 -31.03 4.86
CA LYS A 490 11.72 -30.61 5.90
C LYS A 490 10.99 -29.31 5.57
N GLY A 491 11.27 -28.70 4.42
CA GLY A 491 10.54 -27.57 3.87
C GLY A 491 10.96 -26.22 4.44
N PHE A 492 12.18 -26.09 4.97
CA PHE A 492 12.77 -24.77 5.25
C PHE A 492 12.97 -24.02 3.93
N GLU A 493 12.50 -22.77 3.86
CA GLU A 493 12.59 -21.92 2.66
C GLU A 493 13.96 -21.22 2.58
N LYS A 494 14.54 -20.92 3.75
CA LYS A 494 15.83 -20.24 3.89
C LYS A 494 16.77 -21.10 4.75
N ILE A 495 17.90 -21.48 4.20
CA ILE A 495 18.94 -22.27 4.86
C ILE A 495 20.20 -21.43 4.85
N GLN A 496 20.52 -20.87 6.01
CA GLN A 496 21.65 -19.98 6.21
C GLN A 496 22.83 -20.71 6.84
N ILE A 497 24.04 -20.41 6.38
CA ILE A 497 25.27 -20.78 7.07
C ILE A 497 26.04 -19.57 7.58
N GLN A 498 26.78 -19.74 8.68
CA GLN A 498 27.65 -18.71 9.25
C GLN A 498 29.12 -19.17 9.20
N THR A 499 29.96 -18.44 8.47
CA THR A 499 31.33 -18.87 8.16
C THR A 499 32.32 -17.70 8.12
N ASN A 500 33.59 -17.98 8.35
CA ASN A 500 34.69 -17.06 8.10
C ASN A 500 35.04 -16.92 6.61
N GLY A 501 34.47 -17.76 5.75
CA GLY A 501 34.57 -17.68 4.30
C GLY A 501 35.86 -18.21 3.68
N ILE A 502 36.82 -18.70 4.47
CA ILE A 502 38.11 -19.20 3.96
C ILE A 502 37.91 -20.38 3.00
N LYS A 503 37.03 -21.33 3.34
CA LYS A 503 36.77 -22.51 2.52
C LYS A 503 35.97 -22.19 1.26
N LEU A 504 35.19 -21.11 1.26
CA LEU A 504 34.41 -20.64 0.10
C LEU A 504 35.29 -20.18 -1.08
N LYS A 505 36.60 -20.02 -0.88
CA LYS A 505 37.56 -19.78 -1.98
C LYS A 505 37.51 -20.88 -3.05
N ASP A 506 37.08 -22.08 -2.66
CA ASP A 506 36.83 -23.21 -3.55
C ASP A 506 35.41 -23.10 -4.12
N LYS A 507 35.34 -22.94 -5.44
CA LYS A 507 34.07 -22.70 -6.14
C LYS A 507 33.21 -23.96 -6.18
N GLU A 508 33.80 -25.15 -6.29
CA GLU A 508 33.07 -26.41 -6.33
C GLU A 508 32.36 -26.64 -4.99
N TYR A 509 33.07 -26.41 -3.89
CA TYR A 509 32.50 -26.44 -2.55
C TYR A 509 31.32 -25.47 -2.37
N CYS A 510 31.39 -24.25 -2.93
CA CYS A 510 30.26 -23.33 -2.92
C CYS A 510 29.04 -23.89 -3.67
N LEU A 511 29.26 -24.46 -4.85
CA LEU A 511 28.19 -25.03 -5.67
C LEU A 511 27.54 -26.24 -4.99
N ASP A 512 28.33 -27.09 -4.33
CA ASP A 512 27.82 -28.24 -3.57
C ASP A 512 26.89 -27.81 -2.44
N LEU A 513 27.25 -26.78 -1.67
CA LEU A 513 26.39 -26.22 -0.63
C LEU A 513 25.09 -25.67 -1.20
N ILE A 514 25.16 -24.95 -2.33
CA ILE A 514 23.98 -24.39 -3.01
C ILE A 514 23.07 -25.52 -3.50
N ASN A 515 23.65 -26.55 -4.11
CA ASN A 515 22.94 -27.73 -4.61
C ASN A 515 22.31 -28.55 -3.48
N ALA A 516 22.95 -28.61 -2.31
CA ALA A 516 22.42 -29.21 -1.09
C ALA A 516 21.21 -28.43 -0.54
N GLY A 517 21.13 -27.12 -0.84
CA GLY A 517 19.98 -26.26 -0.52
C GLY A 517 20.34 -25.00 0.28
N VAL A 518 21.62 -24.75 0.57
CA VAL A 518 22.07 -23.51 1.23
C VAL A 518 21.83 -22.33 0.29
N ASN A 519 21.09 -21.33 0.74
CA ASN A 519 20.72 -20.18 -0.07
C ASN A 519 20.99 -18.83 0.62
N GLU A 520 21.54 -18.84 1.83
CA GLU A 520 22.02 -17.65 2.52
C GLU A 520 23.40 -17.89 3.17
N PHE A 521 24.31 -16.93 3.00
CA PHE A 521 25.69 -17.01 3.47
C PHE A 521 26.00 -15.78 4.31
N LEU A 522 26.22 -15.96 5.62
CA LEU A 522 26.73 -14.93 6.50
C LEU A 522 28.25 -15.09 6.64
N ILE A 523 29.00 -14.22 5.98
CA ILE A 523 30.45 -14.33 5.79
C ILE A 523 31.16 -13.23 6.58
N THR A 524 32.12 -13.61 7.42
CA THR A 524 32.88 -12.63 8.22
C THR A 524 33.92 -11.89 7.38
N LEU A 525 33.85 -10.55 7.36
CA LEU A 525 34.83 -9.66 6.73
C LEU A 525 35.14 -8.49 7.67
N LEU A 526 36.36 -8.44 8.19
CA LEU A 526 36.72 -7.58 9.32
C LEU A 526 37.48 -6.29 8.96
N ALA A 527 37.98 -6.16 7.74
CA ALA A 527 38.75 -5.02 7.28
C ALA A 527 38.71 -4.88 5.75
N ASP A 528 39.18 -3.74 5.24
CA ASP A 528 39.34 -3.44 3.81
C ASP A 528 40.68 -3.93 3.22
N SER A 529 41.52 -4.54 4.04
CA SER A 529 42.84 -5.03 3.66
C SER A 529 43.27 -6.27 4.46
N SER A 530 44.24 -7.02 3.93
CA SER A 530 44.79 -8.21 4.57
C SER A 530 45.46 -7.91 5.91
N ALA A 531 46.17 -6.79 6.04
CA ALA A 531 46.93 -6.45 7.26
C ALA A 531 46.08 -6.52 8.53
N VAL A 532 44.91 -5.89 8.55
CA VAL A 532 44.04 -5.84 9.74
C VAL A 532 43.17 -7.09 9.84
N HIS A 533 42.69 -7.61 8.71
CA HIS A 533 41.84 -8.81 8.69
C HIS A 533 42.59 -10.07 9.16
N ASP A 534 43.79 -10.29 8.62
CA ASP A 534 44.64 -11.43 8.96
C ASP A 534 45.12 -11.34 10.41
N GLN A 535 45.43 -10.14 10.90
CA GLN A 535 45.76 -9.90 12.31
C GLN A 535 44.60 -10.27 13.23
N LEU A 536 43.39 -9.79 12.93
CA LEU A 536 42.18 -10.04 13.74
C LEU A 536 41.77 -11.52 13.74
N THR A 537 41.93 -12.22 12.62
CA THR A 537 41.67 -13.66 12.51
C THR A 537 42.82 -14.54 13.02
N ASN A 538 44.00 -13.93 13.17
CA ASN A 538 45.28 -14.57 13.43
C ASN A 538 45.62 -15.68 12.42
N ILE A 539 45.30 -15.44 11.15
CA ILE A 539 45.53 -16.35 10.02
C ILE A 539 46.01 -15.56 8.80
N LEU A 540 47.21 -15.86 8.33
CA LEU A 540 47.79 -15.23 7.15
C LEU A 540 47.03 -15.62 5.87
N GLY A 541 46.73 -14.62 5.05
CA GLY A 541 45.98 -14.74 3.81
C GLY A 541 44.51 -15.12 4.01
N SER A 542 43.93 -14.88 5.20
CA SER A 542 42.50 -15.14 5.42
C SER A 542 41.66 -14.16 4.60
N PHE A 543 42.06 -12.88 4.54
CA PHE A 543 41.39 -11.85 3.76
C PHE A 543 41.20 -12.24 2.29
N GLU A 544 42.29 -12.58 1.60
CA GLU A 544 42.25 -12.91 0.17
C GLU A 544 41.38 -14.14 -0.11
N LYS A 545 41.42 -15.13 0.79
CA LYS A 545 40.59 -16.34 0.67
C LYS A 545 39.11 -16.01 0.87
N THR A 546 38.78 -15.19 1.88
CA THR A 546 37.41 -14.72 2.14
C THR A 546 36.88 -13.88 0.98
N ILE A 547 37.67 -12.94 0.45
CA ILE A 547 37.28 -12.11 -0.70
C ILE A 547 37.03 -12.96 -1.94
N LYS A 548 37.91 -13.94 -2.21
CA LYS A 548 37.69 -14.91 -3.30
C LYS A 548 36.39 -15.71 -3.08
N GLY A 549 36.11 -16.13 -1.85
CA GLY A 549 34.88 -16.83 -1.52
C GLY A 549 33.61 -16.00 -1.72
N ILE A 550 33.63 -14.72 -1.31
CA ILE A 550 32.53 -13.80 -1.55
C ILE A 550 32.29 -13.64 -3.06
N ARG A 551 33.35 -13.47 -3.87
CA ARG A 551 33.25 -13.37 -5.34
C ARG A 551 32.69 -14.63 -5.98
N ASN A 552 33.09 -15.81 -5.51
CA ASN A 552 32.56 -17.08 -6.01
C ASN A 552 31.04 -17.19 -5.79
N LEU A 553 30.52 -16.65 -4.69
CA LEU A 553 29.09 -16.66 -4.39
C LEU A 553 28.33 -15.52 -5.09
N ALA A 554 28.97 -14.37 -5.30
CA ALA A 554 28.34 -13.20 -5.92
C ALA A 554 27.85 -13.46 -7.36
N SER A 555 28.46 -14.44 -8.06
CA SER A 555 27.99 -14.91 -9.38
C SER A 555 26.73 -15.77 -9.30
N GLU A 556 26.39 -16.29 -8.13
CA GLU A 556 25.30 -17.25 -7.94
C GLU A 556 24.00 -16.57 -7.45
N ASN A 557 22.89 -17.33 -7.43
CA ASN A 557 21.58 -16.84 -6.98
C ASN A 557 21.35 -17.15 -5.50
N VAL A 558 22.20 -16.59 -4.64
CA VAL A 558 22.15 -16.76 -3.18
C VAL A 558 22.11 -15.40 -2.48
N THR A 559 21.68 -15.38 -1.22
CA THR A 559 21.75 -14.17 -0.39
C THR A 559 23.12 -14.11 0.29
N ILE A 560 23.84 -13.01 0.14
CA ILE A 560 25.14 -12.79 0.79
C ILE A 560 25.02 -11.70 1.84
N ALA A 561 25.34 -12.05 3.07
CA ALA A 561 25.42 -11.14 4.19
C ALA A 561 26.87 -11.05 4.69
N ILE A 562 27.39 -9.84 4.87
CA ILE A 562 28.70 -9.63 5.47
C ILE A 562 28.54 -9.45 6.97
N ASN A 563 29.35 -10.15 7.75
CA ASN A 563 29.42 -10.05 9.20
C ASN A 563 30.68 -9.28 9.62
N ILE A 564 30.49 -8.17 10.32
CA ILE A 564 31.57 -7.32 10.83
C ILE A 564 31.46 -7.27 12.35
N VAL A 565 32.47 -7.77 13.06
CA VAL A 565 32.61 -7.54 14.49
C VAL A 565 33.44 -6.27 14.69
N ILE A 566 32.85 -5.26 15.32
CA ILE A 566 33.47 -3.95 15.55
C ILE A 566 34.39 -4.05 16.77
N THR A 567 35.68 -3.83 16.56
CA THR A 567 36.73 -3.84 17.58
C THR A 567 37.58 -2.56 17.52
N LYS A 568 38.47 -2.40 18.49
CA LYS A 568 39.45 -1.30 18.54
C LYS A 568 40.30 -1.17 17.28
N GLN A 569 40.60 -2.28 16.60
CA GLN A 569 41.43 -2.27 15.40
C GLN A 569 40.67 -1.84 14.13
N ASN A 570 39.35 -2.05 14.04
CA ASN A 570 38.62 -1.87 12.77
C ASN A 570 37.48 -0.83 12.78
N TYR A 571 37.08 -0.27 13.92
CA TYR A 571 35.92 0.63 13.94
C TYR A 571 36.06 1.88 13.05
N LYS A 572 37.30 2.35 12.82
CA LYS A 572 37.57 3.46 11.89
C LYS A 572 37.53 3.06 10.41
N LEU A 573 37.53 1.75 10.13
CA LEU A 573 37.56 1.17 8.79
C LEU A 573 36.16 0.77 8.29
N LEU A 574 35.11 0.87 9.12
CA LEU A 574 33.76 0.40 8.77
C LEU A 574 33.28 0.90 7.40
N GLU A 575 33.44 2.20 7.11
CA GLU A 575 33.04 2.77 5.82
C GLU A 575 33.86 2.16 4.65
N LYS A 576 35.15 1.91 4.85
CA LYS A 576 36.01 1.27 3.84
C LYS A 576 35.63 -0.19 3.61
N ILE A 577 35.25 -0.91 4.67
CA ILE A 577 34.76 -2.29 4.56
C ILE A 577 33.46 -2.31 3.75
N VAL A 578 32.53 -1.38 4.01
CA VAL A 578 31.30 -1.25 3.22
C VAL A 578 31.62 -0.91 1.76
N LYS A 579 32.53 0.03 1.48
CA LYS A 579 32.97 0.34 0.11
C LYS A 579 33.57 -0.88 -0.60
N LEU A 580 34.37 -1.67 0.10
CA LEU A 580 34.91 -2.92 -0.44
C LEU A 580 33.78 -3.91 -0.76
N ALA A 581 32.84 -4.13 0.15
CA ALA A 581 31.67 -4.99 -0.06
C ALA A 581 30.84 -4.54 -1.28
N VAL A 582 30.60 -3.23 -1.40
CA VAL A 582 29.92 -2.62 -2.57
C VAL A 582 30.71 -2.89 -3.86
N SER A 583 32.03 -2.73 -3.84
CA SER A 583 32.88 -2.95 -5.02
C SER A 583 32.93 -4.40 -5.50
N ILE A 584 32.73 -5.37 -4.59
CA ILE A 584 32.65 -6.80 -4.95
C ILE A 584 31.32 -7.08 -5.68
N GLY A 585 30.24 -6.41 -5.28
CA GLY A 585 28.90 -6.60 -5.81
C GLY A 585 28.24 -7.89 -5.32
N GLY A 586 26.91 -7.94 -5.40
CA GLY A 586 26.13 -9.12 -4.98
C GLY A 586 25.96 -9.30 -3.48
N ILE A 587 26.19 -8.24 -2.68
CA ILE A 587 25.97 -8.23 -1.23
C ILE A 587 24.57 -7.70 -0.93
N ASP A 588 23.79 -8.45 -0.16
CA ASP A 588 22.41 -8.09 0.21
C ASP A 588 22.32 -7.44 1.59
N GLN A 589 23.18 -7.85 2.53
CA GLN A 589 23.13 -7.39 3.92
C GLN A 589 24.53 -7.14 4.51
N ILE A 590 24.63 -6.21 5.46
CA ILE A 590 25.82 -6.03 6.30
C ILE A 590 25.41 -5.96 7.78
N HIS A 591 25.97 -6.87 8.57
CA HIS A 591 25.72 -7.03 10.00
C HIS A 591 26.88 -6.43 10.79
N PHE A 592 26.61 -5.35 11.51
CA PHE A 592 27.53 -4.65 12.40
C PHE A 592 27.32 -5.16 13.84
N TRP A 593 28.17 -6.07 14.30
CA TRP A 593 28.17 -6.58 15.67
C TRP A 593 29.14 -5.81 16.53
N ASN A 594 28.63 -5.10 17.53
CA ASN A 594 29.51 -4.48 18.51
C ASN A 594 30.16 -5.55 19.40
N TYR A 595 31.49 -5.52 19.53
CA TYR A 595 32.22 -6.50 20.34
C TYR A 595 31.94 -6.29 21.84
N TRP A 596 31.60 -7.38 22.52
CA TRP A 596 31.55 -7.45 23.98
C TRP A 596 32.36 -8.66 24.48
N PRO A 597 33.29 -8.48 25.45
CA PRO A 597 34.09 -9.57 25.97
C PRO A 597 33.22 -10.51 26.81
N MET A 598 33.42 -11.82 26.68
CA MET A 598 32.72 -12.86 27.45
C MET A 598 33.23 -12.97 28.91
N SER A 599 33.60 -11.84 29.50
CA SER A 599 34.16 -11.73 30.84
C SER A 599 33.86 -10.37 31.45
N LYS A 600 34.04 -10.26 32.77
CA LYS A 600 33.83 -9.02 33.53
C LYS A 600 34.83 -7.91 33.23
N ASP A 601 35.89 -8.21 32.47
CA ASP A 601 36.97 -7.29 32.10
C ASP A 601 37.37 -7.52 30.62
N ASP A 602 37.91 -6.49 29.96
CA ASP A 602 38.38 -6.54 28.57
C ASP A 602 39.89 -6.79 28.51
N LYS A 603 40.30 -8.02 28.83
CA LYS A 603 41.73 -8.40 28.91
C LYS A 603 42.47 -8.29 27.57
N GLU A 604 41.76 -8.48 26.46
CA GLU A 604 42.31 -8.47 25.10
C GLU A 604 42.27 -7.06 24.46
N ASP A 605 41.81 -6.04 25.21
CA ASP A 605 41.76 -4.62 24.79
C ASP A 605 41.06 -4.37 23.43
N HIS A 606 39.96 -5.09 23.18
CA HIS A 606 39.19 -4.97 21.94
C HIS A 606 37.99 -4.02 22.05
N LEU A 607 37.57 -3.64 23.27
CA LEU A 607 36.47 -2.71 23.46
C LEU A 607 36.77 -1.33 22.91
N VAL A 608 35.76 -0.71 22.31
CA VAL A 608 35.79 0.69 21.86
C VAL A 608 34.64 1.44 22.50
N SER A 609 34.88 2.67 22.95
CA SER A 609 33.80 3.56 23.41
C SER A 609 32.74 3.66 22.31
N VAL A 610 31.49 3.39 22.67
CA VAL A 610 30.38 3.44 21.71
C VAL A 610 30.22 4.84 21.14
N VAL A 611 30.58 5.89 21.89
CA VAL A 611 30.58 7.29 21.43
C VAL A 611 31.56 7.49 20.27
N ASN A 612 32.76 6.93 20.38
CA ASN A 612 33.78 7.01 19.32
C ASN A 612 33.39 6.21 18.08
N GLN A 613 32.67 5.10 18.26
CA GLN A 613 32.18 4.29 17.15
C GLN A 613 31.01 4.97 16.39
N LYS A 614 30.19 5.77 17.09
CA LYS A 614 28.89 6.28 16.60
C LYS A 614 28.96 6.85 15.19
N LYS A 615 29.92 7.75 14.94
CA LYS A 615 30.08 8.41 13.64
C LYS A 615 30.32 7.39 12.53
N TYR A 616 31.35 6.56 12.68
CA TYR A 616 31.72 5.55 11.68
C TYR A 616 30.60 4.55 11.41
N LEU A 617 29.85 4.16 12.45
CA LEU A 617 28.70 3.27 12.31
C LEU A 617 27.56 3.93 11.52
N ILE A 618 27.18 5.18 11.85
CA ILE A 618 26.13 5.92 11.13
C ILE A 618 26.53 6.16 9.67
N ASP A 619 27.77 6.58 9.42
CA ASP A 619 28.27 6.83 8.07
C ASP A 619 28.23 5.54 7.23
N SER A 620 28.57 4.40 7.84
CA SER A 620 28.49 3.08 7.19
C SER A 620 27.04 2.64 6.92
N ILE A 621 26.11 2.88 7.86
CA ILE A 621 24.67 2.61 7.67
C ILE A 621 24.13 3.44 6.50
N ASN A 622 24.42 4.74 6.47
CA ASN A 622 23.99 5.63 5.39
C ASN A 622 24.56 5.18 4.03
N LEU A 623 25.81 4.72 4.01
CA LEU A 623 26.41 4.18 2.80
C LEU A 623 25.70 2.89 2.33
N CYS A 624 25.36 1.97 3.25
CA CYS A 624 24.56 0.80 2.94
C CYS A 624 23.19 1.18 2.35
N ASP A 625 22.47 2.10 3.01
CA ASP A 625 21.15 2.58 2.56
C ASP A 625 21.22 3.15 1.13
N ASN A 626 22.24 3.98 0.85
CA ASN A 626 22.47 4.57 -0.47
C ASN A 626 22.79 3.54 -1.57
N GLN A 627 23.27 2.36 -1.18
CA GLN A 627 23.65 1.28 -2.10
C GLN A 627 22.60 0.17 -2.17
N GLY A 628 21.47 0.31 -1.47
CA GLY A 628 20.42 -0.71 -1.42
C GLY A 628 20.82 -1.98 -0.68
N ILE A 629 21.81 -1.90 0.23
CA ILE A 629 22.29 -3.00 1.06
C ILE A 629 21.64 -2.87 2.44
N LEU A 630 21.03 -3.93 2.97
CA LEU A 630 20.35 -3.90 4.26
C LEU A 630 21.36 -3.83 5.44
N PRO A 631 21.41 -2.74 6.22
CA PRO A 631 22.26 -2.66 7.40
C PRO A 631 21.54 -3.23 8.64
N ILE A 632 22.23 -4.13 9.36
CA ILE A 632 21.75 -4.71 10.62
C ILE A 632 22.77 -4.44 11.73
N VAL A 633 22.36 -3.78 12.80
CA VAL A 633 23.21 -3.43 13.95
C VAL A 633 22.86 -4.31 15.13
N ARG A 634 23.89 -4.88 15.78
CA ARG A 634 23.73 -5.80 16.91
C ARG A 634 24.59 -5.37 18.08
N TYR A 635 23.99 -5.50 19.26
CA TYR A 635 24.54 -5.16 20.56
C TYR A 635 25.12 -3.75 20.70
N TYR A 636 24.56 -2.78 19.98
CA TYR A 636 24.86 -1.36 20.13
C TYR A 636 23.73 -0.65 20.91
N PRO A 637 24.02 0.30 21.83
CA PRO A 637 22.99 1.00 22.60
C PRO A 637 22.06 1.83 21.71
N ALA A 638 20.76 1.50 21.74
CA ALA A 638 19.79 2.11 20.84
C ALA A 638 19.66 3.64 20.99
N CYS A 639 19.85 4.17 22.21
CA CYS A 639 19.76 5.60 22.47
C CYS A 639 20.84 6.45 21.78
N LEU A 640 21.94 5.83 21.37
CA LEU A 640 23.04 6.53 20.71
C LEU A 640 22.87 6.66 19.20
N ILE A 641 21.99 5.85 18.60
CA ILE A 641 21.64 5.90 17.17
C ILE A 641 20.11 5.95 17.01
N SER A 642 19.46 6.83 17.77
CA SER A 642 17.99 6.99 17.81
C SER A 642 17.36 7.17 16.42
N GLU A 643 18.09 7.78 15.49
CA GLU A 643 17.75 8.05 14.11
C GLU A 643 17.86 6.82 13.17
N LYS A 644 18.48 5.74 13.64
CA LYS A 644 18.71 4.48 12.91
C LYS A 644 18.30 3.26 13.72
N THR A 645 17.38 3.41 14.68
CA THR A 645 16.93 2.31 15.56
C THR A 645 16.27 1.18 14.79
N GLN A 646 15.72 1.44 13.61
CA GLN A 646 15.18 0.44 12.68
C GLN A 646 16.23 -0.57 12.23
N ASN A 647 17.52 -0.20 12.21
CA ASN A 647 18.61 -1.09 11.85
C ASN A 647 19.05 -1.97 13.03
N ILE A 648 18.64 -1.68 14.26
CA ILE A 648 19.01 -2.47 15.44
C ILE A 648 18.16 -3.74 15.52
N SER A 649 18.81 -4.90 15.54
CA SER A 649 18.17 -6.20 15.68
C SER A 649 18.89 -7.06 16.72
N ASN A 650 18.54 -6.89 18.00
CA ASN A 650 19.11 -7.68 19.10
C ASN A 650 18.34 -8.98 19.39
N CYS A 651 17.19 -9.16 18.76
CA CYS A 651 16.48 -10.43 18.76
C CYS A 651 17.30 -11.46 17.97
N LEU A 652 17.49 -12.62 18.56
CA LEU A 652 18.08 -13.78 17.91
C LEU A 652 16.97 -14.77 17.63
N ALA A 653 17.11 -15.50 16.52
CA ALA A 653 16.38 -16.74 16.28
C ALA A 653 16.52 -17.67 17.51
N GLU A 654 15.57 -18.59 17.68
CA GLU A 654 15.69 -19.60 18.74
C GLU A 654 17.02 -20.34 18.56
N THR A 655 17.92 -20.24 19.54
CA THR A 655 19.29 -20.72 19.39
C THR A 655 19.54 -21.94 20.28
N LEU A 656 19.87 -23.07 19.63
CA LEU A 656 20.23 -24.32 20.29
C LEU A 656 21.76 -24.45 20.29
N ILE A 657 22.35 -24.14 21.45
CA ILE A 657 23.76 -24.30 21.75
C ILE A 657 23.90 -24.83 23.18
N ASP A 658 25.03 -25.45 23.48
CA ASP A 658 25.34 -25.99 24.79
C ASP A 658 25.19 -24.94 25.92
N LYS A 659 24.83 -25.41 27.12
CA LYS A 659 24.59 -24.56 28.29
C LYS A 659 25.86 -23.85 28.76
N THR A 660 27.04 -24.42 28.53
CA THR A 660 28.36 -23.83 28.84
C THR A 660 28.53 -22.45 28.21
N TYR A 661 28.19 -22.31 26.93
CA TYR A 661 28.19 -21.01 26.24
C TYR A 661 27.29 -19.99 26.95
N TRP A 662 26.09 -20.38 27.34
CA TRP A 662 25.16 -19.48 28.03
C TRP A 662 25.61 -19.12 29.45
N ASN A 663 26.38 -19.98 30.11
CA ASN A 663 26.98 -19.68 31.40
C ASN A 663 28.05 -18.60 31.25
N GLU A 664 28.97 -18.73 30.29
CA GLU A 664 29.97 -17.70 30.02
C GLU A 664 29.32 -16.40 29.52
N PHE A 665 28.29 -16.49 28.66
CA PHE A 665 27.58 -15.31 28.16
C PHE A 665 26.95 -14.48 29.29
N LYS A 666 26.50 -15.11 30.38
CA LYS A 666 25.92 -14.41 31.54
C LYS A 666 26.93 -13.54 32.28
N GLU A 667 28.22 -13.87 32.24
CA GLU A 667 29.29 -13.09 32.87
C GLU A 667 29.44 -11.68 32.28
N ASN A 668 28.90 -11.44 31.08
CA ASN A 668 28.81 -10.09 30.51
C ASN A 668 28.05 -9.11 31.43
N GLU A 669 27.06 -9.60 32.20
CA GLU A 669 26.22 -8.80 33.10
C GLU A 669 25.78 -7.48 32.45
N PHE A 670 24.95 -7.61 31.41
CA PHE A 670 24.38 -6.49 30.68
C PHE A 670 23.45 -5.66 31.57
N ASN A 671 23.74 -4.36 31.72
CA ASN A 671 23.00 -3.43 32.58
C ASN A 671 22.77 -2.07 31.90
N CYS A 672 21.82 -1.30 32.43
CA CYS A 672 21.52 0.06 31.99
C CYS A 672 21.10 0.92 33.19
N ILE A 673 21.67 2.13 33.36
CA ILE A 673 21.25 3.06 34.44
C ILE A 673 19.78 3.48 34.34
N TYR A 674 19.19 3.36 33.14
CA TYR A 674 17.79 3.66 32.88
C TYR A 674 16.94 2.39 32.77
N SER A 675 17.38 1.26 33.32
CA SER A 675 16.68 -0.03 33.22
C SER A 675 15.21 0.03 33.63
N GLU A 676 14.86 0.88 34.59
CA GLU A 676 13.50 1.07 35.09
C GLU A 676 12.62 1.98 34.22
N ASN A 677 13.24 2.88 33.44
CA ASN A 677 12.55 3.96 32.72
C ASN A 677 12.77 3.94 31.19
N CYS A 678 13.57 3.00 30.68
CA CYS A 678 13.88 2.82 29.27
C CYS A 678 13.09 1.64 28.70
N GLU A 679 12.07 1.93 27.91
CA GLU A 679 11.16 0.93 27.36
C GLU A 679 11.86 0.03 26.32
N TYR A 680 12.94 0.49 25.67
CA TYR A 680 13.80 -0.36 24.82
C TYR A 680 14.52 -1.46 25.60
N TYR A 681 14.96 -1.14 26.81
CA TYR A 681 15.61 -2.10 27.70
C TYR A 681 14.57 -3.05 28.32
N LEU A 682 13.46 -2.51 28.83
CA LEU A 682 12.35 -3.30 29.41
C LEU A 682 11.75 -4.31 28.42
N GLN A 683 11.72 -3.98 27.13
CA GLN A 683 11.25 -4.88 26.07
C GLN A 683 12.35 -5.70 25.40
N LYS A 684 13.54 -5.77 26.01
CA LYS A 684 14.69 -6.57 25.55
C LYS A 684 15.16 -6.22 24.13
N LYS A 685 14.83 -5.03 23.61
CA LYS A 685 15.31 -4.52 22.31
C LYS A 685 16.71 -3.93 22.39
N CYS A 686 17.14 -3.54 23.58
CA CYS A 686 18.49 -3.09 23.88
C CYS A 686 18.98 -3.86 25.12
N LYS A 687 20.25 -4.31 25.11
CA LYS A 687 20.85 -4.96 26.28
C LYS A 687 21.57 -3.98 27.21
N GLY A 688 21.74 -2.71 26.84
CA GLY A 688 22.57 -1.77 27.59
C GLY A 688 24.06 -2.09 27.43
N PHE A 689 24.83 -1.89 28.49
CA PHE A 689 26.28 -2.09 28.52
C PHE A 689 26.66 -3.32 29.36
N PRO A 690 27.63 -4.14 28.92
CA PRO A 690 28.20 -5.18 29.78
C PRO A 690 29.06 -4.55 30.88
N LEU A 691 29.25 -5.27 31.97
CA LEU A 691 30.05 -4.84 33.12
C LEU A 691 31.47 -4.41 32.72
N ALA A 692 32.11 -5.14 31.80
CA ALA A 692 33.43 -4.80 31.28
C ALA A 692 33.50 -3.41 30.61
N TYR A 693 32.44 -3.02 29.89
CA TYR A 693 32.36 -1.68 29.29
C TYR A 693 32.20 -0.62 30.37
N ILE A 694 31.30 -0.84 31.33
CA ILE A 694 31.02 0.10 32.42
C ILE A 694 32.27 0.36 33.24
N LYS A 695 33.06 -0.69 33.56
CA LYS A 695 34.34 -0.52 34.27
C LYS A 695 35.36 0.30 33.47
N LYS A 696 35.41 0.13 32.15
CA LYS A 696 36.45 0.75 31.30
C LYS A 696 36.12 2.18 30.89
N PHE A 697 34.85 2.48 30.60
CA PHE A 697 34.41 3.78 30.05
C PHE A 697 33.34 4.47 30.88
N GLY A 698 32.82 3.82 31.93
CA GLY A 698 31.67 4.32 32.69
C GLY A 698 30.35 4.14 31.95
N TRP A 699 29.31 4.79 32.47
CA TRP A 699 27.94 4.69 31.95
C TRP A 699 27.63 5.63 30.78
N GLU A 700 28.52 6.58 30.47
CA GLU A 700 28.28 7.63 29.46
C GLU A 700 27.03 8.48 29.78
N GLU A 701 26.73 8.71 31.06
CA GLU A 701 25.47 9.29 31.58
C GLU A 701 25.05 10.61 30.95
N LYS A 702 26.02 11.38 30.45
CA LYS A 702 25.77 12.67 29.78
C LYS A 702 25.21 12.52 28.37
N ILE A 703 25.34 11.35 27.76
CA ILE A 703 25.07 11.10 26.34
C ILE A 703 23.95 10.08 26.16
N ILE A 704 23.93 9.03 27.00
CA ILE A 704 22.84 8.06 26.97
C ILE A 704 21.57 8.65 27.59
N LYS A 705 20.42 8.24 27.07
CA LYS A 705 19.09 8.64 27.57
C LYS A 705 18.15 7.45 27.55
N PRO A 706 17.16 7.37 28.45
CA PRO A 706 16.10 6.38 28.32
C PRO A 706 15.40 6.59 26.99
N LEU A 707 15.25 5.51 26.22
CA LEU A 707 14.32 5.53 25.09
C LEU A 707 12.99 5.00 25.57
N LYS A 708 11.96 5.82 25.48
CA LYS A 708 10.62 5.28 25.41
C LYS A 708 10.47 4.54 24.09
N ILE A 709 9.49 3.67 23.98
CA ILE A 709 9.08 3.11 22.70
C ILE A 709 8.65 4.23 21.78
N GLU A 710 8.18 5.33 22.34
CA GLU A 710 8.00 6.59 21.64
C GLU A 710 9.32 7.20 21.11
N ASP A 711 10.49 6.92 21.70
CA ASP A 711 11.81 7.51 21.36
C ASP A 711 12.73 6.61 20.52
N GLY A 712 12.38 5.33 20.33
CA GLY A 712 13.09 4.45 19.40
C GLY A 712 12.19 3.74 18.41
N ARG A 713 10.86 3.71 18.61
CA ARG A 713 9.94 3.12 17.63
C ARG A 713 9.28 4.23 16.83
N GLU A 714 9.81 4.44 15.63
CA GLU A 714 8.96 4.73 14.48
C GLU A 714 8.03 3.56 14.14
N HIS A 715 7.97 2.43 14.88
CA HIS A 715 7.27 1.21 14.41
C HIS A 715 6.27 0.49 15.35
N GLN A 716 5.89 1.03 16.52
CA GLN A 716 4.60 0.64 17.16
C GLN A 716 3.78 1.83 17.66
N THR A 717 4.42 2.98 17.83
CA THR A 717 3.79 4.29 17.76
C THR A 717 3.24 4.56 16.35
N GLN A 718 3.75 3.96 15.28
CA GLN A 718 3.14 4.07 13.93
C GLN A 718 1.77 3.38 13.74
N LYS A 719 1.12 2.88 14.80
CA LYS A 719 -0.35 2.67 14.76
C LYS A 719 -1.11 3.66 15.64
N VAL A 720 -0.58 4.06 16.80
CA VAL A 720 -1.25 4.99 17.74
C VAL A 720 -0.84 6.46 17.50
N GLN A 721 0.45 6.76 17.35
CA GLN A 721 0.98 8.04 16.82
C GLN A 721 0.65 8.23 15.34
N ASP A 722 0.53 7.19 14.51
CA ASP A 722 -0.06 7.34 13.17
C ASP A 722 -1.52 7.75 13.27
N GLU A 723 -2.28 7.17 14.20
CA GLU A 723 -3.67 7.52 14.38
C GLU A 723 -3.83 8.94 14.94
N GLU A 724 -3.04 9.34 15.95
CA GLU A 724 -3.02 10.69 16.53
C GLU A 724 -2.44 11.74 15.56
N THR A 725 -1.43 11.39 14.77
CA THR A 725 -0.88 12.25 13.70
C THR A 725 -1.87 12.36 12.55
N ARG A 726 -2.57 11.28 12.17
CA ARG A 726 -3.71 11.33 11.23
C ARG A 726 -4.86 12.18 11.78
N GLN A 727 -5.18 12.11 13.08
CA GLN A 727 -6.18 12.98 13.71
C GLN A 727 -5.75 14.46 13.66
N LYS A 728 -4.48 14.77 13.94
CA LYS A 728 -3.93 16.14 13.84
C LYS A 728 -3.86 16.64 12.40
N ILE A 729 -3.48 15.80 11.44
CA ILE A 729 -3.51 16.13 10.01
C ILE A 729 -4.96 16.38 9.57
N LYS A 730 -5.92 15.57 10.02
CA LYS A 730 -7.36 15.76 9.76
C LYS A 730 -7.85 17.12 10.29
N TYR A 731 -7.44 17.51 11.50
CA TYR A 731 -7.71 18.84 12.07
C TYR A 731 -7.14 19.98 11.22
N LEU A 732 -5.86 19.89 10.83
CA LEU A 732 -5.18 20.91 10.03
C LEU A 732 -5.74 21.03 8.62
N MET A 733 -6.06 19.89 7.98
CA MET A 733 -6.72 19.86 6.67
C MET A 733 -8.11 20.52 6.73
N HIS A 734 -8.86 20.29 7.81
CA HIS A 734 -10.16 20.95 8.03
C HIS A 734 -10.01 22.46 8.21
N LYS A 735 -9.07 22.92 9.05
CA LYS A 735 -8.76 24.35 9.21
C LYS A 735 -8.39 24.99 7.88
N LYS A 736 -7.50 24.36 7.11
CA LYS A 736 -7.06 24.85 5.80
C LYS A 736 -8.21 24.93 4.79
N LYS A 737 -9.03 23.88 4.71
CA LYS A 737 -10.16 23.77 3.77
C LYS A 737 -11.19 24.88 3.93
N PHE A 738 -11.52 25.20 5.18
CA PHE A 738 -12.52 26.21 5.50
C PHE A 738 -11.91 27.57 5.88
N GLN A 739 -10.60 27.74 5.68
CA GLN A 739 -9.87 28.97 6.01
C GLN A 739 -10.16 29.47 7.44
N ILE A 740 -10.18 28.54 8.40
CA ILE A 740 -10.49 28.84 9.80
C ILE A 740 -9.33 29.64 10.40
N LYS A 741 -9.64 30.86 10.85
CA LYS A 741 -8.70 31.74 11.56
C LYS A 741 -8.38 31.19 12.95
N ASP A 742 -7.20 31.53 13.45
CA ASP A 742 -6.81 31.18 14.81
C ASP A 742 -7.68 31.92 15.84
N ASP A 743 -8.07 31.19 16.89
CA ASP A 743 -8.91 31.67 17.99
C ASP A 743 -8.28 31.18 19.31
N PRO A 744 -8.25 32.00 20.38
CA PRO A 744 -7.73 31.59 21.68
C PRO A 744 -8.34 30.28 22.22
N VAL A 745 -9.62 30.04 21.97
CA VAL A 745 -10.33 28.80 22.33
C VAL A 745 -9.82 27.63 21.50
N LEU A 746 -9.52 27.83 20.21
CA LEU A 746 -8.90 26.80 19.37
C LEU A 746 -7.51 26.43 19.87
N LYS A 747 -6.67 27.39 20.29
CA LYS A 747 -5.35 27.10 20.88
C LYS A 747 -5.44 26.26 22.15
N LYS A 748 -6.44 26.52 22.99
CA LYS A 748 -6.70 25.70 24.19
C LYS A 748 -7.25 24.32 23.85
N PHE A 749 -8.03 24.19 22.78
CA PHE A 749 -8.50 22.91 22.27
C PHE A 749 -7.36 22.09 21.65
N GLU A 750 -6.46 22.72 20.89
CA GLU A 750 -5.21 22.12 20.39
C GLU A 750 -4.32 21.65 21.56
N LEU A 751 -4.24 22.43 22.64
CA LEU A 751 -3.54 22.01 23.86
C LEU A 751 -4.22 20.80 24.52
N LEU A 752 -5.56 20.75 24.57
CA LEU A 752 -6.30 19.58 25.07
C LEU A 752 -6.02 18.35 24.20
N MET A 753 -6.06 18.49 22.87
CA MET A 753 -5.68 17.43 21.92
C MET A 753 -4.25 16.95 22.14
N SER A 754 -3.30 17.85 22.38
CA SER A 754 -1.89 17.50 22.63
C SER A 754 -1.69 16.73 23.95
N LYS A 755 -2.56 16.95 24.93
CA LYS A 755 -2.50 16.30 26.26
C LYS A 755 -3.33 15.02 26.35
N SER A 756 -4.19 14.78 25.38
CA SER A 756 -5.04 13.59 25.31
C SER A 756 -4.28 12.45 24.65
N LYS A 757 -4.25 11.27 25.29
CA LYS A 757 -3.70 10.04 24.72
C LYS A 757 -4.84 9.16 24.22
N LYS A 758 -4.65 8.48 23.08
CA LYS A 758 -5.60 7.54 22.46
C LYS A 758 -7.01 8.14 22.29
N TYR A 759 -7.19 8.97 21.27
CA TYR A 759 -8.48 9.60 20.95
C TYR A 759 -8.82 9.53 19.46
N HIS A 760 -10.12 9.65 19.14
CA HIS A 760 -10.59 9.93 17.79
C HIS A 760 -11.05 11.39 17.69
N LEU A 761 -10.66 12.09 16.63
CA LEU A 761 -11.10 13.45 16.36
C LEU A 761 -12.21 13.43 15.31
N GLU A 762 -13.38 13.91 15.68
CA GLU A 762 -14.48 14.16 14.77
C GLU A 762 -14.43 15.62 14.33
N CYS A 763 -14.42 15.85 13.01
CA CYS A 763 -14.59 17.16 12.41
C CYS A 763 -16.02 17.26 11.89
N SER A 764 -16.66 18.41 12.06
CA SER A 764 -18.00 18.59 11.51
C SER A 764 -18.25 19.97 10.92
N CYS A 765 -19.19 20.01 9.97
CA CYS A 765 -19.72 21.24 9.42
C CYS A 765 -21.22 21.27 9.67
N LYS A 766 -21.73 22.43 10.10
CA LYS A 766 -23.17 22.70 10.11
C LYS A 766 -23.51 23.63 8.95
N PHE A 767 -24.50 23.26 8.15
CA PHE A 767 -25.14 24.16 7.21
C PHE A 767 -26.48 24.62 7.79
N SER A 768 -26.71 25.93 7.80
CA SER A 768 -27.97 26.49 8.28
C SER A 768 -28.13 27.89 7.70
N GLU A 769 -29.29 28.15 7.09
CA GLU A 769 -29.65 29.46 6.53
C GLU A 769 -28.61 29.99 5.52
N GLY A 770 -28.14 29.12 4.61
CA GLY A 770 -27.18 29.52 3.57
C GLY A 770 -25.74 29.68 4.06
N LYS A 771 -25.47 29.51 5.36
CA LYS A 771 -24.15 29.68 5.96
C LYS A 771 -23.56 28.34 6.40
N ILE A 772 -22.25 28.20 6.20
CA ILE A 772 -21.45 27.07 6.68
C ILE A 772 -20.77 27.46 7.99
N TYR A 773 -20.91 26.62 9.01
CA TYR A 773 -20.28 26.74 10.31
C TYR A 773 -19.29 25.58 10.51
N PRO A 774 -18.01 25.76 10.16
CA PRO A 774 -17.03 24.68 10.13
C PRO A 774 -16.22 24.54 11.42
N VAL A 775 -16.29 25.48 12.37
CA VAL A 775 -15.47 25.44 13.60
C VAL A 775 -16.14 24.55 14.66
N ARG A 776 -16.20 23.24 14.36
CA ARG A 776 -16.85 22.23 15.20
C ARG A 776 -16.00 20.97 15.28
N PHE A 777 -15.51 20.65 16.47
CA PHE A 777 -14.58 19.55 16.70
C PHE A 777 -14.94 18.80 17.98
N ASN A 778 -14.87 17.47 17.94
CA ASN A 778 -15.10 16.61 19.11
C ASN A 778 -13.95 15.61 19.28
N ILE A 779 -13.48 15.44 20.52
CA ILE A 779 -12.50 14.43 20.94
C ILE A 779 -13.26 13.30 21.62
N TRP A 780 -13.16 12.10 21.04
CA TRP A 780 -13.67 10.85 21.59
C TRP A 780 -12.51 10.12 22.29
N TYR A 781 -12.52 10.08 23.62
CA TYR A 781 -11.47 9.40 24.39
C TYR A 781 -11.60 7.87 24.27
N LYS A 782 -10.58 7.16 23.77
CA LYS A 782 -10.61 5.69 23.61
C LYS A 782 -10.02 4.94 24.79
N ASP A 783 -9.22 5.60 25.64
CA ASP A 783 -8.58 4.95 26.78
C ASP A 783 -9.57 4.72 27.94
N GLN A 784 -10.05 3.48 28.06
CA GLN A 784 -10.97 3.04 29.11
C GLN A 784 -10.32 2.96 30.49
N ASN A 785 -8.99 2.93 30.58
CA ASN A 785 -8.27 2.85 31.86
C ASN A 785 -8.04 4.22 32.51
N GLN A 786 -8.40 5.31 31.81
CA GLN A 786 -8.15 6.70 32.25
C GLN A 786 -9.43 7.55 32.33
N LYS A 787 -10.61 6.94 32.51
CA LYS A 787 -11.92 7.63 32.50
C LYS A 787 -11.97 8.85 33.44
N VAL A 788 -11.47 8.69 34.66
CA VAL A 788 -11.40 9.77 35.67
C VAL A 788 -10.49 10.91 35.20
N LEU A 789 -9.32 10.58 34.65
CA LEU A 789 -8.37 11.58 34.15
C LEU A 789 -8.95 12.32 32.92
N ASN A 790 -9.59 11.61 32.00
CA ASN A 790 -10.22 12.15 30.79
C ASN A 790 -11.35 13.12 31.14
N LEU A 791 -12.21 12.74 32.09
CA LEU A 791 -13.25 13.61 32.63
C LEU A 791 -12.66 14.87 33.27
N ASN A 792 -11.65 14.71 34.13
CA ASN A 792 -10.98 15.85 34.77
C ASN A 792 -10.35 16.80 33.76
N ASN A 793 -9.74 16.28 32.69
CA ASN A 793 -9.16 17.09 31.63
C ASN A 793 -10.24 17.85 30.84
N ALA A 794 -11.36 17.20 30.52
CA ALA A 794 -12.50 17.84 29.86
C ALA A 794 -13.10 18.97 30.72
N LEU A 795 -13.32 18.74 32.02
CA LEU A 795 -13.86 19.75 32.93
C LEU A 795 -12.90 20.93 33.16
N ARG A 796 -11.59 20.66 33.30
CA ARG A 796 -10.56 21.71 33.37
C ARG A 796 -10.50 22.54 32.09
N PHE A 797 -10.64 21.90 30.93
CA PHE A 797 -10.71 22.60 29.65
C PHE A 797 -11.92 23.54 29.60
N ILE A 798 -13.12 23.03 29.92
CA ILE A 798 -14.35 23.83 29.96
C ILE A 798 -14.19 25.03 30.90
N LYS A 799 -13.67 24.79 32.11
CA LYS A 799 -13.42 25.84 33.11
C LYS A 799 -12.52 26.95 32.55
N LYS A 800 -11.37 26.58 31.99
CA LYS A 800 -10.38 27.52 31.46
C LYS A 800 -10.89 28.36 30.29
N ILE A 801 -11.79 27.82 29.47
CA ILE A 801 -12.38 28.58 28.35
C ILE A 801 -13.35 29.63 28.87
N PHE A 802 -14.22 29.27 29.81
CA PHE A 802 -15.17 30.24 30.36
C PHE A 802 -14.49 31.33 31.19
N GLU A 803 -13.38 30.99 31.88
CA GLU A 803 -12.48 31.99 32.48
C GLU A 803 -11.91 32.94 31.41
N LEU A 804 -11.46 32.40 30.26
CA LEU A 804 -10.93 33.18 29.14
C LEU A 804 -11.99 34.09 28.49
N GLU A 805 -13.24 33.63 28.39
CA GLU A 805 -14.35 34.39 27.81
C GLU A 805 -15.03 35.33 28.82
N ASN A 806 -14.62 35.30 30.08
CA ASN A 806 -15.23 36.04 31.19
C ASN A 806 -16.74 35.75 31.35
N VAL A 807 -17.13 34.48 31.20
CA VAL A 807 -18.52 34.01 31.32
C VAL A 807 -18.64 33.05 32.51
N LYS A 808 -19.67 33.20 33.33
CA LYS A 808 -19.93 32.29 34.45
C LYS A 808 -20.54 30.97 33.97
N ILE A 809 -19.93 29.85 34.34
CA ILE A 809 -20.41 28.51 33.95
C ILE A 809 -21.58 28.07 34.83
N ASN A 810 -22.66 27.61 34.21
CA ASN A 810 -23.77 26.97 34.92
C ASN A 810 -23.60 25.44 34.95
N TYR A 811 -23.07 24.92 36.06
CA TYR A 811 -22.88 23.48 36.28
C TYR A 811 -24.11 22.76 36.88
N SER A 812 -25.27 23.42 36.99
CA SER A 812 -26.44 22.85 37.70
C SER A 812 -26.87 21.47 37.15
N ILE A 813 -27.01 21.34 35.83
CA ILE A 813 -27.36 20.07 35.16
C ILE A 813 -26.27 19.02 35.40
N LEU A 814 -24.99 19.39 35.26
CA LEU A 814 -23.87 18.46 35.44
C LEU A 814 -23.82 17.92 36.88
N LYS A 815 -24.00 18.79 37.89
CA LYS A 815 -24.03 18.42 39.31
C LYS A 815 -25.20 17.51 39.65
N GLN A 816 -26.37 17.75 39.04
CA GLN A 816 -27.52 16.87 39.23
C GLN A 816 -27.28 15.46 38.66
N ILE A 817 -26.53 15.34 37.56
CA ILE A 817 -26.23 14.05 36.94
C ILE A 817 -25.09 13.33 37.69
N MET A 818 -24.03 14.06 38.01
CA MET A 818 -22.80 13.59 38.65
C MET A 818 -22.83 13.72 40.18
N ASP A 819 -23.89 13.21 40.81
CA ASP A 819 -23.95 13.07 42.27
C ASP A 819 -23.12 11.83 42.74
N GLU A 820 -23.09 11.59 44.05
CA GLU A 820 -22.35 10.48 44.69
C GLU A 820 -22.70 9.08 44.15
N LYS A 821 -23.85 8.93 43.48
CA LYS A 821 -24.32 7.66 42.91
C LYS A 821 -23.93 7.49 41.44
N PHE A 822 -23.16 8.42 40.87
CA PHE A 822 -22.66 8.33 39.51
C PHE A 822 -21.42 7.43 39.45
N ASP A 823 -21.56 6.27 38.82
CA ASP A 823 -20.48 5.30 38.68
C ASP A 823 -19.68 5.59 37.39
N ILE A 824 -18.47 6.13 37.57
CA ILE A 824 -17.57 6.46 36.46
C ILE A 824 -17.08 5.21 35.73
N GLU A 825 -17.00 4.06 36.39
CA GLU A 825 -16.55 2.81 35.75
C GLU A 825 -17.58 2.29 34.76
N LYS A 826 -18.86 2.58 34.99
CA LYS A 826 -19.96 2.28 34.07
C LYS A 826 -20.15 3.32 32.95
N VAL A 827 -19.24 4.28 32.81
CA VAL A 827 -19.15 5.14 31.64
C VAL A 827 -18.36 4.42 30.55
N HIS A 828 -19.00 4.18 29.41
CA HIS A 828 -18.39 3.52 28.26
C HIS A 828 -17.63 4.49 27.36
N GLN A 829 -18.07 5.74 27.26
CA GLN A 829 -17.45 6.73 26.38
C GLN A 829 -17.60 8.13 26.95
N ILE A 830 -16.52 8.92 26.86
CA ILE A 830 -16.52 10.36 27.16
C ILE A 830 -16.13 11.09 25.88
N ILE A 831 -16.88 12.15 25.54
CA ILE A 831 -16.63 12.99 24.36
C ILE A 831 -16.60 14.44 24.82
N VAL A 832 -15.63 15.23 24.36
CA VAL A 832 -15.55 16.68 24.64
C VAL A 832 -15.37 17.45 23.33
N GLY A 833 -16.03 18.58 23.19
CA GLY A 833 -15.98 19.31 21.92
C GLY A 833 -16.31 20.78 21.99
N ILE A 834 -16.15 21.43 20.84
CA ILE A 834 -16.33 22.86 20.62
C ILE A 834 -17.22 23.12 19.42
N ASP A 835 -17.99 24.20 19.46
CA ASP A 835 -18.82 24.73 18.36
C ASP A 835 -18.77 26.25 18.44
N LEU A 836 -17.82 26.84 17.71
CA LEU A 836 -17.56 28.28 17.75
C LEU A 836 -18.29 29.01 16.62
N ARG A 837 -18.80 30.20 16.95
CA ARG A 837 -19.54 31.08 16.06
C ARG A 837 -18.92 32.46 16.02
N SER A 838 -19.14 33.17 14.92
CA SER A 838 -18.77 34.59 14.79
C SER A 838 -19.43 35.44 15.87
N ASN A 839 -20.71 35.18 16.17
CA ASN A 839 -21.36 35.69 17.37
C ASN A 839 -20.96 34.82 18.58
N ARG A 840 -20.12 35.36 19.48
CA ARG A 840 -19.59 34.62 20.65
C ARG A 840 -20.69 34.07 21.56
N ALA A 841 -21.81 34.77 21.76
CA ALA A 841 -22.91 34.27 22.59
C ALA A 841 -23.54 32.96 22.05
N LYS A 842 -23.42 32.70 20.74
CA LYS A 842 -23.89 31.45 20.10
C LYS A 842 -22.85 30.32 20.12
N SER A 843 -21.62 30.59 20.60
CA SER A 843 -20.58 29.58 20.79
C SER A 843 -20.87 28.71 22.00
N ARG A 844 -20.41 27.46 21.96
CA ARG A 844 -20.61 26.50 23.05
C ARG A 844 -19.52 25.44 23.12
N LEU A 845 -19.28 24.96 24.33
CA LEU A 845 -18.52 23.75 24.62
C LEU A 845 -19.48 22.61 24.89
N LYS A 846 -19.05 21.38 24.64
CA LYS A 846 -19.91 20.22 24.71
C LYS A 846 -19.20 19.08 25.42
N ILE A 847 -19.93 18.36 26.25
CA ILE A 847 -19.46 17.10 26.83
C ILE A 847 -20.56 16.05 26.68
N TRP A 848 -20.21 14.86 26.22
CA TRP A 848 -21.15 13.73 26.11
C TRP A 848 -20.64 12.51 26.85
N PHE A 849 -21.59 11.68 27.26
CA PHE A 849 -21.37 10.44 27.96
C PHE A 849 -22.22 9.34 27.33
N ILE A 850 -21.61 8.16 27.16
CA ILE A 850 -22.34 6.91 26.96
C ILE A 850 -22.27 6.14 28.28
N ILE A 851 -23.40 5.92 28.92
CA ILE A 851 -23.50 5.14 30.16
C ILE A 851 -24.17 3.79 29.89
N LYS A 852 -23.63 2.72 30.48
CA LYS A 852 -24.16 1.35 30.36
C LYS A 852 -24.56 0.82 31.74
N ASN A 853 -25.69 0.11 31.81
CA ASN A 853 -26.15 -0.61 32.99
C ASN A 853 -26.28 0.25 34.27
N GLN A 854 -26.66 1.53 34.10
CA GLN A 854 -26.94 2.48 35.19
C GLN A 854 -28.42 2.93 35.19
N SER A 855 -29.34 1.97 35.28
CA SER A 855 -30.79 2.23 35.12
C SER A 855 -31.35 3.38 35.98
N LYS A 856 -30.89 3.54 37.23
CA LYS A 856 -31.27 4.67 38.10
C LYS A 856 -30.78 6.02 37.55
N LYS A 857 -29.55 6.09 37.01
CA LYS A 857 -29.00 7.31 36.40
C LYS A 857 -29.61 7.64 35.06
N ILE A 858 -29.88 6.63 34.23
CA ILE A 858 -30.60 6.82 32.98
C ILE A 858 -31.97 7.45 33.26
N LYS A 859 -32.75 6.94 34.22
CA LYS A 859 -34.03 7.53 34.61
C LYS A 859 -33.91 8.97 35.10
N GLN A 860 -32.87 9.27 35.88
CA GLN A 860 -32.60 10.63 36.37
C GLN A 860 -32.26 11.60 35.22
N VAL A 861 -31.40 11.20 34.30
CA VAL A 861 -31.02 11.98 33.11
C VAL A 861 -32.25 12.25 32.23
N LEU A 862 -33.10 11.25 32.01
CA LEU A 862 -34.35 11.42 31.26
C LEU A 862 -35.31 12.40 31.94
N LYS A 863 -35.49 12.30 33.27
CA LYS A 863 -36.32 13.24 34.03
C LYS A 863 -35.82 14.68 33.92
N ILE A 864 -34.51 14.90 33.96
CA ILE A 864 -33.89 16.24 33.79
C ILE A 864 -34.10 16.76 32.36
N SER A 865 -34.06 15.88 31.36
CA SER A 865 -34.22 16.26 29.95
C SER A 865 -35.64 16.71 29.58
N LYS A 866 -36.63 16.40 30.42
CA LYS A 866 -38.07 16.65 30.18
C LYS A 866 -38.59 16.03 28.87
N ILE A 867 -37.95 14.97 28.38
CA ILE A 867 -38.43 14.20 27.23
C ILE A 867 -39.50 13.23 27.72
N ASP A 868 -40.67 13.24 27.07
CA ASP A 868 -41.72 12.26 27.30
C ASP A 868 -41.28 10.91 26.71
N ILE A 869 -41.08 9.94 27.61
CA ILE A 869 -40.60 8.60 27.28
C ILE A 869 -41.71 7.78 26.62
N ASP A 870 -42.98 8.05 26.95
CA ASP A 870 -44.12 7.24 26.51
C ASP A 870 -44.45 7.44 25.02
N GLN A 871 -44.06 8.58 24.45
CA GLN A 871 -44.15 8.85 23.00
C GLN A 871 -43.08 8.11 22.17
N ASN A 872 -42.08 7.47 22.80
CA ASN A 872 -40.88 6.95 22.15
C ASN A 872 -40.62 5.46 22.48
N LYS A 873 -41.69 4.66 22.48
CA LYS A 873 -41.66 3.24 22.87
C LYS A 873 -40.59 2.42 22.14
N ILE A 874 -40.33 2.71 20.87
CA ILE A 874 -39.38 1.95 20.06
C ILE A 874 -37.92 2.07 20.56
N PHE A 875 -37.56 3.24 21.11
CA PHE A 875 -36.20 3.49 21.59
C PHE A 875 -36.06 3.19 23.09
N TYR A 876 -37.16 2.98 23.80
CA TYR A 876 -37.18 2.85 25.25
C TYR A 876 -36.50 1.59 25.76
N GLU A 877 -36.71 0.45 25.11
CA GLU A 877 -36.09 -0.83 25.54
C GLU A 877 -34.55 -0.76 25.50
N ASN A 878 -34.00 -0.13 24.46
CA ASN A 878 -32.55 0.10 24.34
C ASN A 878 -32.04 1.14 25.37
N MET A 879 -32.82 2.19 25.62
CA MET A 879 -32.46 3.23 26.60
C MET A 879 -32.42 2.73 28.04
N LYS A 880 -33.05 1.60 28.39
CA LYS A 880 -32.99 1.03 29.75
C LYS A 880 -31.59 0.55 30.13
N THR A 881 -30.81 0.11 29.16
CA THR A 881 -29.50 -0.52 29.37
C THR A 881 -28.35 0.38 28.94
N GLU A 882 -28.55 1.27 27.97
CA GLU A 882 -27.50 2.16 27.45
C GLU A 882 -28.06 3.52 27.01
N LEU A 883 -27.41 4.62 27.42
CA LEU A 883 -27.87 5.98 27.08
C LEU A 883 -26.70 6.86 26.64
N LEU A 884 -26.84 7.49 25.47
CA LEU A 884 -26.00 8.60 25.03
C LEU A 884 -26.67 9.94 25.37
N PHE A 885 -26.00 10.78 26.15
CA PHE A 885 -26.46 12.13 26.45
C PHE A 885 -25.30 13.13 26.38
N GLY A 886 -25.64 14.40 26.09
CA GLY A 886 -24.69 15.50 25.96
C GLY A 886 -25.15 16.74 26.70
N ILE A 887 -24.20 17.52 27.20
CA ILE A 887 -24.43 18.80 27.86
C ILE A 887 -23.70 19.88 27.05
N ASP A 888 -24.47 20.82 26.52
CA ASP A 888 -23.97 22.00 25.82
C ASP A 888 -23.84 23.15 26.85
N PHE A 889 -22.64 23.70 27.00
CA PHE A 889 -22.34 24.91 27.78
C PHE A 889 -22.16 26.09 26.83
N SER A 890 -23.13 27.00 26.81
CA SER A 890 -23.15 28.15 25.89
C SER A 890 -22.44 29.35 26.52
N PHE A 891 -21.80 30.18 25.68
CA PHE A 891 -21.08 31.38 26.13
C PHE A 891 -22.01 32.52 26.57
N ASP A 892 -23.33 32.36 26.46
CA ASP A 892 -24.32 33.22 27.13
C ASP A 892 -24.60 32.82 28.59
N GLY A 893 -23.90 31.79 29.11
CA GLY A 893 -24.07 31.27 30.47
C GLY A 893 -25.15 30.19 30.60
N THR A 894 -25.85 29.84 29.51
CA THR A 894 -26.89 28.81 29.53
C THR A 894 -26.32 27.40 29.30
N THR A 895 -26.93 26.41 29.96
CA THR A 895 -26.56 24.99 29.82
C THR A 895 -27.76 24.18 29.35
N LYS A 896 -27.58 23.31 28.36
CA LYS A 896 -28.65 22.48 27.78
C LYS A 896 -28.27 21.00 27.78
N LEU A 897 -29.16 20.16 28.31
CA LEU A 897 -29.05 18.70 28.21
C LEU A 897 -29.68 18.22 26.89
N LYS A 898 -29.03 17.27 26.23
CA LYS A 898 -29.48 16.62 25.01
C LYS A 898 -29.39 15.11 25.15
N ILE A 899 -30.42 14.40 24.70
CA ILE A 899 -30.46 12.95 24.70
C ILE A 899 -30.46 12.45 23.27
N TYR A 900 -29.77 11.33 23.04
CA TYR A 900 -29.62 10.70 21.73
C TYR A 900 -30.03 9.23 21.83
N PRO A 901 -31.33 8.91 21.78
CA PRO A 901 -31.76 7.53 21.63
C PRO A 901 -31.17 6.92 20.36
N PHE A 902 -30.80 5.63 20.43
CA PHE A 902 -30.14 4.97 19.34
C PHE A 902 -30.60 3.51 19.20
N ILE A 903 -30.52 3.01 17.97
CA ILE A 903 -30.77 1.61 17.64
C ILE A 903 -29.48 1.07 17.03
N LYS A 904 -29.00 -0.06 17.55
CA LYS A 904 -27.75 -0.67 17.05
C LYS A 904 -28.02 -1.37 15.71
N ASN A 905 -26.96 -1.61 14.94
CA ASN A 905 -27.09 -2.36 13.69
C ASN A 905 -27.63 -3.77 13.90
N GLU A 906 -27.24 -4.41 15.00
CA GLU A 906 -27.75 -5.72 15.40
C GLU A 906 -29.27 -5.69 15.66
N ASP A 907 -29.79 -4.60 16.20
CA ASP A 907 -31.22 -4.41 16.43
C ASP A 907 -31.99 -4.12 15.13
N LEU A 908 -31.35 -3.48 14.13
CA LEU A 908 -31.93 -3.28 12.79
C LEU A 908 -32.09 -4.59 12.01
N LEU A 909 -31.43 -5.69 12.43
CA LEU A 909 -31.66 -7.03 11.88
C LEU A 909 -32.90 -7.70 12.49
N ASN A 910 -33.43 -7.17 13.60
CA ASN A 910 -34.60 -7.71 14.25
C ASN A 910 -35.88 -7.28 13.49
N LYS A 911 -36.61 -8.27 12.97
CA LYS A 911 -37.85 -8.05 12.22
C LYS A 911 -38.90 -7.25 13.00
N ASN A 912 -38.97 -7.40 14.32
CA ASN A 912 -39.92 -6.67 15.14
C ASN A 912 -39.54 -5.19 15.25
N VAL A 913 -38.26 -4.89 15.45
CA VAL A 913 -37.73 -3.51 15.48
C VAL A 913 -37.95 -2.84 14.13
N MET A 914 -37.66 -3.53 13.03
CA MET A 914 -37.89 -3.01 11.68
C MET A 914 -39.36 -2.74 11.38
N LYS A 915 -40.27 -3.65 11.78
CA LYS A 915 -41.71 -3.44 11.62
C LYS A 915 -42.21 -2.23 12.43
N THR A 916 -41.66 -2.00 13.62
CA THR A 916 -42.00 -0.81 14.40
C THR A 916 -41.44 0.47 13.75
N LEU A 917 -40.23 0.44 13.20
CA LEU A 917 -39.65 1.56 12.45
C LEU A 917 -40.45 1.90 11.19
N GLU A 918 -40.93 0.89 10.46
CA GLU A 918 -41.76 1.05 9.26
C GLU A 918 -43.11 1.74 9.53
N ASN A 919 -43.66 1.55 10.74
CA ASN A 919 -44.87 2.24 11.17
C ASN A 919 -44.61 3.69 11.61
N GLU A 920 -43.36 4.04 11.96
CA GLU A 920 -43.01 5.32 12.58
C GLU A 920 -42.35 6.32 11.61
N PHE A 921 -41.67 5.83 10.57
CA PHE A 921 -40.91 6.66 9.63
C PHE A 921 -41.40 6.51 8.18
N SER A 922 -41.39 7.63 7.44
CA SER A 922 -41.79 7.64 6.03
C SER A 922 -40.88 6.80 5.13
N GLY A 923 -41.38 6.39 3.96
CA GLY A 923 -40.64 5.52 3.03
C GLY A 923 -39.26 6.04 2.57
N LYS A 924 -39.07 7.37 2.46
CA LYS A 924 -37.74 7.94 2.18
C LYS A 924 -36.78 7.76 3.35
N ILE A 925 -37.26 8.00 4.57
CA ILE A 925 -36.47 7.84 5.79
C ILE A 925 -36.14 6.36 5.99
N MET A 926 -37.09 5.45 5.76
CA MET A 926 -36.84 4.01 5.87
C MET A 926 -35.78 3.51 4.90
N LYS A 927 -35.75 4.02 3.66
CA LYS A 927 -34.67 3.72 2.71
C LYS A 927 -33.30 4.15 3.21
N LEU A 928 -33.22 5.31 3.88
CA LEU A 928 -31.99 5.80 4.48
C LEU A 928 -31.59 4.93 5.67
N ILE A 929 -32.51 4.58 6.57
CA ILE A 929 -32.26 3.72 7.74
C ILE A 929 -31.76 2.33 7.29
N GLN A 930 -32.46 1.69 6.35
CA GLN A 930 -32.11 0.37 5.80
C GLN A 930 -30.72 0.30 5.15
N ASN A 931 -30.19 1.45 4.73
CA ASN A 931 -28.88 1.56 4.10
C ASN A 931 -27.85 2.27 4.99
N SER A 932 -28.19 2.54 6.25
CA SER A 932 -27.29 3.12 7.23
C SER A 932 -26.53 2.05 8.01
N ASP A 933 -25.32 2.38 8.42
CA ASP A 933 -24.48 1.58 9.32
C ASP A 933 -24.67 2.01 10.79
N GLY A 934 -25.74 2.74 11.09
CA GLY A 934 -26.11 3.20 12.42
C GLY A 934 -27.14 4.33 12.34
N PHE A 935 -28.10 4.30 13.28
CA PHE A 935 -29.22 5.23 13.32
C PHE A 935 -29.45 5.77 14.74
N HIS A 936 -29.43 7.10 14.86
CA HIS A 936 -29.75 7.81 16.09
C HIS A 936 -30.81 8.86 15.83
N VAL A 937 -31.65 9.11 16.83
CA VAL A 937 -32.57 10.25 16.86
C VAL A 937 -32.11 11.18 17.97
N SER A 938 -32.25 12.48 17.78
CA SER A 938 -32.13 13.44 18.87
C SER A 938 -33.24 14.47 18.78
N TYR A 939 -33.55 15.10 19.90
CA TYR A 939 -34.65 16.06 19.98
C TYR A 939 -34.14 17.48 20.11
N ASN A 940 -34.82 18.40 19.45
CA ASN A 940 -34.60 19.83 19.58
C ASN A 940 -35.89 20.50 20.01
N ASN A 941 -35.88 21.15 21.17
CA ASN A 941 -37.05 21.90 21.65
C ASN A 941 -37.09 23.25 20.94
N LYS A 942 -37.98 23.38 19.95
CA LYS A 942 -38.25 24.64 19.23
C LYS A 942 -39.71 25.02 19.52
N ASN A 943 -39.92 26.16 20.17
CA ASN A 943 -41.25 26.79 20.30
C ASN A 943 -42.38 25.86 20.78
N LYS A 944 -42.17 25.11 21.87
CA LYS A 944 -43.12 24.13 22.48
C LYS A 944 -43.33 22.81 21.73
N ASP A 945 -42.84 22.67 20.49
CA ASP A 945 -42.88 21.41 19.74
C ASP A 945 -41.52 20.68 19.74
N ILE A 946 -41.56 19.36 19.80
CA ILE A 946 -40.37 18.48 19.80
C ILE A 946 -40.02 18.13 18.35
N GLN A 947 -38.96 18.75 17.81
CA GLN A 947 -38.46 18.41 16.47
C GLN A 947 -37.47 17.24 16.55
N ARG A 948 -37.72 16.17 15.78
CA ARG A 948 -36.82 15.02 15.63
C ARG A 948 -35.70 15.34 14.63
N ILE A 949 -34.46 15.10 15.04
CA ILE A 949 -33.28 15.19 14.19
C ILE A 949 -32.75 13.78 14.00
N LEU A 950 -32.68 13.35 12.75
CA LEU A 950 -32.14 12.04 12.38
C LEU A 950 -30.64 12.15 12.22
N HIS A 951 -29.87 11.18 12.71
CA HIS A 951 -28.43 11.05 12.49
C HIS A 951 -28.18 9.67 11.89
N LEU A 952 -27.67 9.64 10.67
CA LEU A 952 -27.48 8.42 9.92
C LEU A 952 -26.01 8.26 9.55
N THR A 953 -25.42 7.14 9.96
CA THR A 953 -24.05 6.76 9.62
C THR A 953 -24.06 6.05 8.27
N THR A 954 -23.15 6.41 7.37
CA THR A 954 -23.07 5.78 6.04
C THR A 954 -21.65 5.80 5.49
N TYR A 955 -21.30 4.80 4.66
CA TYR A 955 -20.16 4.85 3.74
C TYR A 955 -20.58 5.16 2.29
N LYS A 956 -21.89 5.26 2.03
CA LYS A 956 -22.52 5.42 0.71
C LYS A 956 -23.08 6.83 0.55
N TYR A 957 -22.23 7.84 0.66
CA TYR A 957 -22.63 9.26 0.66
C TYR A 957 -23.46 9.64 -0.56
N ASP A 958 -23.07 9.15 -1.73
CA ASP A 958 -23.78 9.39 -2.99
C ASP A 958 -25.21 8.87 -2.93
N TYR A 959 -25.37 7.61 -2.53
CA TYR A 959 -26.69 7.00 -2.34
C TYR A 959 -27.58 7.80 -1.38
N PHE A 960 -27.01 8.30 -0.28
CA PHE A 960 -27.73 9.11 0.70
C PHE A 960 -28.13 10.46 0.14
N ILE A 961 -27.22 11.15 -0.54
CA ILE A 961 -27.45 12.45 -1.17
C ILE A 961 -28.50 12.34 -2.27
N ASP A 962 -28.50 11.25 -3.03
CA ASP A 962 -29.49 11.01 -4.09
C ASP A 962 -30.90 10.79 -3.52
N ILE A 963 -31.03 10.04 -2.42
CA ILE A 963 -32.31 9.87 -1.74
C ILE A 963 -32.80 11.19 -1.14
N MET A 964 -31.89 11.95 -0.54
CA MET A 964 -32.20 13.27 0.02
C MET A 964 -32.44 14.34 -1.06
N ASN A 965 -31.95 14.11 -2.29
CA ASN A 965 -31.97 15.02 -3.43
C ASN A 965 -31.59 16.45 -3.05
N ASN A 966 -30.42 16.63 -2.42
CA ASN A 966 -30.02 17.91 -1.85
C ASN A 966 -28.64 18.39 -2.34
N LYS A 967 -28.67 19.31 -3.31
CA LYS A 967 -27.46 19.95 -3.90
C LYS A 967 -26.58 20.67 -2.87
N LYS A 968 -27.14 21.11 -1.74
CA LYS A 968 -26.37 21.78 -0.68
C LYS A 968 -25.53 20.77 0.09
N ILE A 969 -26.09 19.59 0.37
CA ILE A 969 -25.36 18.46 0.99
C ILE A 969 -24.28 17.98 0.04
N GLU A 970 -24.59 17.86 -1.26
CA GLU A 970 -23.63 17.50 -2.31
C GLU A 970 -22.45 18.47 -2.37
N LYS A 971 -22.71 19.77 -2.50
CA LYS A 971 -21.66 20.80 -2.49
C LYS A 971 -20.83 20.75 -1.21
N MET A 972 -21.46 20.51 -0.06
CA MET A 972 -20.73 20.40 1.21
C MET A 972 -19.87 19.13 1.26
N LYS A 973 -20.34 18.01 0.72
CA LYS A 973 -19.57 16.78 0.53
C LYS A 973 -18.37 17.02 -0.38
N GLU A 974 -18.55 17.67 -1.54
CA GLU A 974 -17.46 17.99 -2.47
C GLU A 974 -16.39 18.83 -1.80
N ILE A 975 -16.82 19.88 -1.08
CA ILE A 975 -15.92 20.70 -0.27
C ILE A 975 -15.18 19.78 0.70
N ILE A 976 -15.85 18.92 1.47
CA ILE A 976 -15.24 18.03 2.50
C ILE A 976 -14.31 16.95 1.91
N LEU A 977 -14.57 16.43 0.71
CA LEU A 977 -13.80 15.32 0.13
C LEU A 977 -12.66 15.78 -0.79
N GLN A 978 -12.82 16.86 -1.57
CA GLN A 978 -11.82 17.29 -2.58
C GLN A 978 -11.27 16.13 -3.43
N GLY A 979 -12.15 15.21 -3.87
CA GLY A 979 -11.77 14.04 -4.67
C GLY A 979 -11.10 12.89 -3.91
N LYS A 980 -10.98 12.95 -2.57
CA LYS A 980 -10.44 11.86 -1.73
C LYS A 980 -11.57 11.00 -1.14
N LYS A 981 -11.32 9.71 -0.91
CA LYS A 981 -12.22 8.83 -0.13
C LYS A 981 -12.02 9.06 1.37
N LEU A 982 -13.08 9.43 2.09
CA LEU A 982 -13.12 9.40 3.57
C LEU A 982 -13.65 8.06 4.08
N GLY A 983 -13.51 7.82 5.39
CA GLY A 983 -14.05 6.66 6.14
C GLY A 983 -15.57 6.64 6.18
N SER A 984 -16.21 6.55 7.36
CA SER A 984 -17.65 6.75 7.57
C SER A 984 -17.98 8.23 7.81
N MET A 985 -19.19 8.69 7.45
CA MET A 985 -19.71 10.01 7.80
C MET A 985 -21.10 9.87 8.41
N ILE A 986 -21.42 10.79 9.31
CA ILE A 986 -22.76 10.93 9.88
C ILE A 986 -23.39 12.15 9.23
N ILE A 987 -24.56 11.98 8.63
CA ILE A 987 -25.38 13.08 8.13
C ILE A 987 -26.54 13.25 9.09
N SER A 988 -26.74 14.47 9.59
CA SER A 988 -27.88 14.76 10.43
C SER A 988 -28.72 15.94 9.97
N PHE A 989 -30.04 15.76 10.01
CA PHE A 989 -31.01 16.71 9.48
C PHE A 989 -32.36 16.57 10.22
N PRO A 990 -33.17 17.63 10.27
CA PRO A 990 -34.52 17.57 10.79
C PRO A 990 -35.40 16.63 9.94
N GLU A 991 -36.15 15.77 10.61
CA GLU A 991 -36.98 14.77 9.95
C GLU A 991 -38.01 15.40 9.01
N ASP A 992 -38.64 16.48 9.45
CA ASP A 992 -39.66 17.24 8.72
C ASP A 992 -39.12 17.89 7.43
N GLU A 993 -37.81 18.12 7.34
CA GLU A 993 -37.19 18.73 6.16
C GLU A 993 -36.90 17.72 5.02
N ILE A 994 -37.02 16.41 5.23
CA ILE A 994 -36.69 15.39 4.21
C ILE A 994 -37.53 15.51 2.93
N ASN A 995 -38.78 15.98 3.07
CA ASN A 995 -39.71 16.15 1.96
C ASN A 995 -39.80 17.59 1.46
N GLN A 996 -39.47 18.56 2.33
CA GLN A 996 -39.57 20.00 2.04
C GLN A 996 -38.26 20.59 1.47
N GLY A 997 -37.17 19.82 1.54
CA GLY A 997 -35.84 20.23 1.14
C GLY A 997 -34.99 20.62 2.36
N ILE A 998 -33.92 19.86 2.59
CA ILE A 998 -33.05 20.02 3.75
C ILE A 998 -32.26 21.33 3.66
N ASN A 999 -32.59 22.28 4.52
CA ASN A 999 -31.94 23.58 4.64
C ASN A 999 -31.08 23.68 5.90
N ASN A 1000 -31.26 22.74 6.83
CA ASN A 1000 -30.46 22.62 8.04
C ASN A 1000 -29.91 21.21 8.14
N PHE A 1001 -28.58 21.07 8.04
CA PHE A 1001 -27.96 19.76 8.20
C PHE A 1001 -26.57 19.88 8.81
N ASN A 1002 -26.09 18.77 9.36
CA ASN A 1002 -24.73 18.62 9.83
C ASN A 1002 -24.09 17.43 9.12
N ILE A 1003 -22.80 17.55 8.85
CA ILE A 1003 -21.98 16.47 8.34
C ILE A 1003 -20.81 16.29 9.31
N TYR A 1004 -20.71 15.10 9.90
CA TYR A 1004 -19.64 14.70 10.81
C TYR A 1004 -18.77 13.64 10.12
N TYR A 1005 -17.45 13.76 10.24
CA TYR A 1005 -16.49 12.87 9.57
C TYR A 1005 -15.19 12.75 10.32
#